data_AF-A0A2N2NBC6-F1
#
_entry.id   AF-A0A2N2NBC6-F1
#
_cell.length_a   1.000
_cell.length_b   1.000
_cell.length_c   1.000
_cell.angle_alpha   90.00
_cell.angle_beta   90.00
_cell.angle_gamma   90.00
#
_symmetry.space_group_name_H-M   'P 1'
#
loop_
_entity.id
_entity.type
_entity.pdbx_description
1 polymer ?
#
loop_
_entity_poly.entity_id
_entity_poly.type
_entity_poly.pdbx_seq_one_letter_code
_entity_poly.pdbx_strand_id
1 'polypeptide(L)'
;MSINSEKNNNHHSRSNLKLMLNPEMVLNWPDIDKMIDDLPDSVVNYLVMKVTPQKTWFNQITFAISCLDQSSPTPLYNKLVVLNNFFQKVVPQSALDLPFIIPENECVKQYIENGYNFINLVCYYKNAVEAVNNYLDDIEKEFAQKLSYFKLPPFRTSDELWYFEKKIKSSSKKKKKIQTDPIVQNLTELLCISKLRTDWMLKFSQNLIGIKQQILNGQLQPPFQFELLGWDLKTTITFIVWDRRAWVLNHSSEYSENAKYHTPPNGIDIFLQFNGDLPPDSWFLRTIKMGGLQTAHTNAKNQFLKDIKISSRLQCGHNTQGIIIPNRGMGQLLASVRKHMPETLKNSSIVFDPIPLVSAAIIGNLVIQAICFCGIRISELQEVTLNKECIRLEKVEYRERNDSQIKIDSYYTWNFFAKQHDNVEKVYVYPTVMETLATFIEVYKDFHNGNLPGNVICAKQFSLSRLYKDPLPFVLQWNGNHLGSSLINACIEFVLLDHFVCDENGSPVRINASSLRHGFAGYLHSHGIATEIIGQALHQRYYEVTSHYGHIPDDNVHEHITPLTHDLGELVDLENRTNNNIIFRDDNQISDCASKPFIRVTGGWCKKKTGCQWLEKCPSCPNYRFVPNRIDEVADRVGSCVKAAINCTDNKMYLDARYWESIANKWSFVQKFCEEVAPVLQLEISTEPLQKILPPEKFNAQVIEFDKDGKKLNVGNDNKKIQILD
;
A
#
# COMPACT_ATOMS: atom_id res chain seq x y z
N MET A 1 -26.79 -0.15 -38.94
CA MET A 1 -27.00 -1.62 -39.10
C MET A 1 -26.68 -2.42 -37.83
N SER A 2 -25.67 -2.09 -37.00
CA SER A 2 -25.35 -2.89 -35.79
C SER A 2 -26.40 -2.84 -34.66
N ILE A 3 -27.10 -1.73 -34.47
CA ILE A 3 -28.13 -1.60 -33.41
C ILE A 3 -29.35 -2.50 -33.70
N ASN A 4 -29.71 -2.68 -34.98
CA ASN A 4 -30.80 -3.58 -35.37
C ASN A 4 -30.40 -5.06 -35.26
N SER A 5 -29.13 -5.40 -35.43
CA SER A 5 -28.66 -6.77 -35.20
C SER A 5 -28.63 -7.14 -33.71
N GLU A 6 -28.31 -6.19 -32.82
CA GLU A 6 -28.33 -6.44 -31.37
C GLU A 6 -29.76 -6.61 -30.84
N LYS A 7 -30.71 -5.77 -31.27
CA LYS A 7 -32.12 -5.90 -30.87
C LYS A 7 -32.75 -7.22 -31.33
N ASN A 8 -32.45 -7.67 -32.55
CA ASN A 8 -32.94 -8.94 -33.07
C ASN A 8 -32.37 -10.15 -32.31
N ASN A 9 -31.08 -10.10 -31.93
CA ASN A 9 -30.47 -11.15 -31.12
C ASN A 9 -31.10 -11.24 -29.72
N ASN A 10 -31.47 -10.12 -29.10
CA ASN A 10 -32.02 -10.11 -27.74
C ASN A 10 -33.45 -10.66 -27.66
N HIS A 11 -34.30 -10.37 -28.66
CA HIS A 11 -35.63 -11.00 -28.75
C HIS A 11 -35.51 -12.50 -28.94
N HIS A 12 -34.59 -12.95 -29.80
CA HIS A 12 -34.35 -14.37 -30.02
C HIS A 12 -33.90 -15.09 -28.74
N SER A 13 -33.00 -14.50 -27.95
CA SER A 13 -32.56 -15.08 -26.67
C SER A 13 -33.68 -15.23 -25.65
N ARG A 14 -34.62 -14.29 -25.55
CA ARG A 14 -35.77 -14.39 -24.62
C ARG A 14 -36.76 -15.46 -25.04
N SER A 15 -37.09 -15.53 -26.33
CA SER A 15 -37.93 -16.61 -26.86
C SER A 15 -37.28 -17.97 -26.66
N ASN A 16 -35.96 -18.09 -26.89
CA ASN A 16 -35.22 -19.31 -26.63
C ASN A 16 -35.24 -19.69 -25.14
N LEU A 17 -35.06 -18.72 -24.23
CA LEU A 17 -35.15 -18.95 -22.80
C LEU A 17 -36.52 -19.55 -22.41
N LYS A 18 -37.61 -18.98 -22.91
CA LYS A 18 -38.98 -19.49 -22.67
C LYS A 18 -39.15 -20.92 -23.19
N LEU A 19 -38.64 -21.23 -24.38
CA LEU A 19 -38.68 -22.57 -24.97
C LEU A 19 -37.83 -23.61 -24.22
N MET A 20 -36.80 -23.16 -23.50
CA MET A 20 -35.93 -24.02 -22.70
C MET A 20 -36.52 -24.35 -21.32
N LEU A 21 -37.51 -23.60 -20.85
CA LEU A 21 -38.16 -23.84 -19.56
C LEU A 21 -39.08 -25.06 -19.61
N ASN A 22 -39.27 -25.69 -18.46
CA ASN A 22 -40.22 -26.79 -18.32
C ASN A 22 -41.62 -26.32 -18.76
N PRO A 23 -42.31 -27.03 -19.67
CA PRO A 23 -43.64 -26.65 -20.14
C PRO A 23 -44.68 -26.49 -19.02
N GLU A 24 -44.61 -27.31 -17.97
CA GLU A 24 -45.48 -27.18 -16.79
C GLU A 24 -45.18 -25.91 -16.00
N MET A 25 -43.91 -25.50 -15.94
CA MET A 25 -43.54 -24.23 -15.31
C MET A 25 -44.12 -23.05 -16.09
N VAL A 26 -43.97 -23.06 -17.41
CA VAL A 26 -44.50 -22.00 -18.29
C VAL A 26 -46.02 -21.91 -18.18
N LEU A 27 -46.72 -23.04 -18.16
CA LEU A 27 -48.18 -23.09 -18.08
C LEU A 27 -48.72 -22.55 -16.74
N ASN A 28 -47.96 -22.72 -15.65
CA ASN A 28 -48.41 -22.39 -14.29
C ASN A 28 -47.75 -21.13 -13.70
N TRP A 29 -47.00 -20.38 -14.50
CA TRP A 29 -46.35 -19.14 -14.08
C TRP A 29 -47.06 -17.92 -14.67
N PRO A 30 -48.01 -17.30 -13.93
CA PRO A 30 -48.97 -16.35 -14.49
C PRO A 30 -48.33 -15.10 -15.12
N ASP A 31 -47.19 -14.64 -14.59
CA ASP A 31 -46.48 -13.44 -15.07
C ASP A 31 -45.15 -13.75 -15.77
N ILE A 32 -44.96 -14.98 -16.26
CA ILE A 32 -43.68 -15.43 -16.83
C ILE A 32 -43.15 -14.51 -17.92
N ASP A 33 -44.02 -14.03 -18.81
CA ASP A 33 -43.62 -13.16 -19.91
C ASP A 33 -43.03 -11.86 -19.40
N LYS A 34 -43.75 -11.19 -18.50
CA LYS A 34 -43.30 -9.96 -17.86
C LYS A 34 -41.99 -10.17 -17.10
N MET A 35 -41.92 -11.21 -16.27
CA MET A 35 -40.74 -11.46 -15.44
C MET A 35 -39.48 -11.78 -16.25
N ILE A 36 -39.61 -12.45 -17.40
CA ILE A 36 -38.49 -12.70 -18.31
C ILE A 36 -38.14 -11.47 -19.13
N ASP A 37 -39.14 -10.69 -19.55
CA ASP A 37 -38.94 -9.50 -20.36
C ASP A 37 -38.23 -8.39 -19.54
N ASP A 38 -38.52 -8.30 -18.24
CA ASP A 38 -37.87 -7.36 -17.32
C ASP A 38 -36.40 -7.75 -17.00
N LEU A 39 -35.97 -9.00 -17.28
CA LEU A 39 -34.59 -9.42 -17.06
C LEU A 39 -33.60 -8.67 -17.99
N PRO A 40 -32.43 -8.25 -17.48
CA PRO A 40 -31.38 -7.67 -18.30
C PRO A 40 -30.86 -8.65 -19.37
N ASP A 41 -30.51 -8.12 -20.55
CA ASP A 41 -30.00 -8.93 -21.68
C ASP A 41 -28.79 -9.78 -21.29
N SER A 42 -27.89 -9.25 -20.45
CA SER A 42 -26.72 -9.98 -19.96
C SER A 42 -27.08 -11.21 -19.11
N VAL A 43 -28.18 -11.14 -18.37
CA VAL A 43 -28.69 -12.23 -17.54
C VAL A 43 -29.35 -13.28 -18.41
N VAL A 44 -30.23 -12.87 -19.35
CA VAL A 44 -30.89 -13.77 -20.31
C VAL A 44 -29.86 -14.52 -21.15
N ASN A 45 -28.88 -13.80 -21.72
CA ASN A 45 -27.83 -14.41 -22.53
C ASN A 45 -26.98 -15.39 -21.70
N TYR A 46 -26.71 -15.10 -20.42
CA TYR A 46 -25.99 -16.03 -19.55
C TYR A 46 -26.83 -17.29 -19.23
N LEU A 47 -28.11 -17.14 -18.92
CA LEU A 47 -29.02 -18.28 -18.70
C LEU A 47 -29.00 -19.21 -19.91
N VAL A 48 -29.25 -18.67 -21.11
CA VAL A 48 -29.30 -19.45 -22.35
C VAL A 48 -27.96 -20.12 -22.68
N MET A 49 -26.85 -19.39 -22.54
CA MET A 49 -25.54 -19.85 -23.02
C MET A 49 -24.74 -20.67 -22.00
N LYS A 50 -24.96 -20.47 -20.70
CA LYS A 50 -24.10 -21.00 -19.62
C LYS A 50 -24.82 -21.82 -18.57
N VAL A 51 -26.13 -21.68 -18.45
CA VAL A 51 -26.96 -22.57 -17.62
C VAL A 51 -27.60 -23.58 -18.57
N THR A 52 -26.88 -24.65 -18.89
CA THR A 52 -27.32 -25.63 -19.88
C THR A 52 -28.71 -26.19 -19.51
N PRO A 53 -29.70 -26.22 -20.42
CA PRO A 53 -31.06 -26.67 -20.10
C PRO A 53 -31.14 -28.17 -19.78
N GLN A 54 -30.13 -28.94 -20.18
CA GLN A 54 -29.96 -30.34 -19.79
C GLN A 54 -29.60 -30.52 -18.30
N LYS A 55 -29.32 -29.43 -17.59
CA LYS A 55 -29.03 -29.47 -16.16
C LYS A 55 -30.31 -29.33 -15.36
N THR A 56 -30.40 -30.18 -14.35
CA THR A 56 -31.56 -30.35 -13.47
C THR A 56 -32.03 -29.06 -12.80
N TRP A 57 -31.13 -28.10 -12.53
CA TRP A 57 -31.42 -26.84 -11.84
C TRP A 57 -31.75 -25.64 -12.74
N PHE A 58 -31.83 -25.81 -14.07
CA PHE A 58 -32.08 -24.68 -14.98
C PHE A 58 -33.37 -23.91 -14.64
N ASN A 59 -34.46 -24.65 -14.43
CA ASN A 59 -35.77 -24.09 -14.11
C ASN A 59 -35.75 -23.35 -12.76
N GLN A 60 -35.15 -23.95 -11.74
CA GLN A 60 -35.07 -23.40 -10.38
C GLN A 60 -34.21 -22.13 -10.33
N ILE A 61 -33.05 -22.14 -10.99
CA ILE A 61 -32.20 -20.94 -11.08
C ILE A 61 -32.91 -19.84 -11.86
N THR A 62 -33.54 -20.17 -12.99
CA THR A 62 -34.26 -19.17 -13.79
C THR A 62 -35.40 -18.56 -13.00
N PHE A 63 -36.21 -19.39 -12.32
CA PHE A 63 -37.29 -18.92 -11.46
C PHE A 63 -36.77 -18.00 -10.34
N ALA A 64 -35.73 -18.44 -9.64
CA ALA A 64 -35.16 -17.67 -8.53
C ALA A 64 -34.55 -16.34 -8.97
N ILE A 65 -33.88 -16.30 -10.13
CA ILE A 65 -33.34 -15.06 -10.68
C ILE A 65 -34.43 -14.11 -11.13
N SER A 66 -35.51 -14.61 -11.72
CA SER A 66 -36.66 -13.79 -12.11
C SER A 66 -37.38 -13.16 -10.93
N CYS A 67 -37.44 -13.83 -9.76
CA CYS A 67 -38.07 -13.30 -8.55
C CYS A 67 -37.22 -12.25 -7.81
N LEU A 68 -35.90 -12.18 -8.04
CA LEU A 68 -35.04 -11.22 -7.36
C LEU A 68 -35.27 -9.79 -7.85
N ASP A 69 -35.02 -8.80 -6.98
CA ASP A 69 -35.07 -7.38 -7.34
C ASP A 69 -34.18 -7.08 -8.57
N GLN A 70 -34.84 -6.53 -9.59
CA GLN A 70 -34.28 -6.26 -10.92
C GLN A 70 -33.83 -4.80 -11.09
N SER A 71 -33.89 -3.99 -10.03
CA SER A 71 -33.48 -2.56 -10.03
C SER A 71 -32.04 -2.30 -10.47
N SER A 72 -31.17 -3.33 -10.46
CA SER A 72 -29.79 -3.23 -10.93
C SER A 72 -29.31 -4.49 -11.69
N PRO A 73 -28.94 -4.37 -12.97
CA PRO A 73 -28.48 -5.50 -13.80
C PRO A 73 -27.21 -6.21 -13.32
N THR A 74 -26.21 -5.45 -12.88
CA THR A 74 -24.89 -5.99 -12.50
C THR A 74 -24.95 -6.88 -11.25
N PRO A 75 -25.65 -6.47 -10.16
CA PRO A 75 -25.91 -7.35 -9.02
C PRO A 75 -26.63 -8.65 -9.40
N LEU A 76 -27.62 -8.60 -10.30
CA LEU A 76 -28.37 -9.79 -10.70
C LEU A 76 -27.51 -10.79 -11.48
N TYR A 77 -26.71 -10.31 -12.44
CA TYR A 77 -25.75 -11.13 -13.17
C TYR A 77 -24.74 -11.81 -12.24
N ASN A 78 -24.19 -11.07 -11.26
CA ASN A 78 -23.23 -11.64 -10.30
C ASN A 78 -23.87 -12.72 -9.41
N LYS A 79 -25.11 -12.52 -8.97
CA LYS A 79 -25.86 -13.54 -8.21
C LYS A 79 -26.05 -14.80 -9.04
N LEU A 80 -26.48 -14.68 -10.29
CA LEU A 80 -26.66 -15.79 -11.23
C LEU A 80 -25.35 -16.58 -11.46
N VAL A 81 -24.23 -15.90 -11.73
CA VAL A 81 -22.94 -16.56 -11.96
C VAL A 81 -22.51 -17.36 -10.73
N VAL A 82 -22.68 -16.80 -9.53
CA VAL A 82 -22.33 -17.47 -8.27
C VAL A 82 -23.22 -18.69 -8.02
N LEU A 83 -24.54 -18.56 -8.21
CA LEU A 83 -25.48 -19.67 -8.05
C LEU A 83 -25.21 -20.78 -9.07
N ASN A 84 -25.06 -20.46 -10.35
CA ASN A 84 -24.75 -21.43 -11.39
C ASN A 84 -23.43 -22.17 -11.09
N ASN A 85 -22.37 -21.46 -10.70
CA ASN A 85 -21.11 -22.11 -10.33
C ASN A 85 -21.24 -23.05 -9.15
N PHE A 86 -22.03 -22.67 -8.14
CA PHE A 86 -22.31 -23.55 -7.00
C PHE A 86 -23.03 -24.81 -7.45
N PHE A 87 -24.15 -24.67 -8.16
CA PHE A 87 -24.91 -25.81 -8.65
C PHE A 87 -24.05 -26.73 -9.53
N GLN A 88 -23.31 -26.18 -10.49
CA GLN A 88 -22.46 -26.96 -11.40
C GLN A 88 -21.33 -27.74 -10.71
N LYS A 89 -20.81 -27.26 -9.59
CA LYS A 89 -19.60 -27.82 -8.96
C LYS A 89 -19.88 -28.57 -7.67
N VAL A 90 -20.96 -28.24 -6.97
CA VAL A 90 -21.20 -28.69 -5.60
C VAL A 90 -22.44 -29.57 -5.50
N VAL A 91 -23.49 -29.26 -6.28
CA VAL A 91 -24.77 -29.95 -6.14
C VAL A 91 -24.77 -31.17 -7.07
N PRO A 92 -24.81 -32.41 -6.55
CA PRO A 92 -24.91 -33.59 -7.40
C PRO A 92 -26.25 -33.57 -8.13
N GLN A 93 -26.30 -34.14 -9.33
CA GLN A 93 -27.49 -34.10 -10.18
C GLN A 93 -28.73 -34.75 -9.52
N SER A 94 -28.50 -35.66 -8.57
CA SER A 94 -29.52 -36.35 -7.74
C SER A 94 -30.08 -35.53 -6.58
N ALA A 95 -29.57 -34.32 -6.31
CA ALA A 95 -29.96 -33.53 -5.14
C ALA A 95 -31.32 -32.79 -5.28
N LEU A 96 -32.00 -32.88 -6.43
CA LEU A 96 -33.30 -32.23 -6.64
C LEU A 96 -34.43 -32.85 -5.83
N ASP A 97 -34.34 -34.15 -5.52
CA ASP A 97 -35.36 -34.85 -4.75
C ASP A 97 -35.16 -34.66 -3.24
N LEU A 98 -34.14 -33.89 -2.84
CA LEU A 98 -33.83 -33.67 -1.45
C LEU A 98 -34.69 -32.53 -0.88
N PRO A 99 -35.34 -32.74 0.28
CA PRO A 99 -36.13 -31.69 0.94
C PRO A 99 -35.28 -30.49 1.41
N PHE A 100 -33.96 -30.63 1.41
CA PHE A 100 -32.99 -29.59 1.75
C PHE A 100 -31.64 -29.89 1.09
N ILE A 101 -30.87 -28.86 0.76
CA ILE A 101 -29.46 -29.04 0.37
C ILE A 101 -28.62 -29.09 1.65
N ILE A 102 -27.95 -30.23 1.86
CA ILE A 102 -26.75 -30.30 2.70
C ILE A 102 -25.56 -30.19 1.76
N PRO A 103 -24.84 -29.06 1.73
CA PRO A 103 -23.54 -29.06 1.10
C PRO A 103 -22.68 -29.97 1.98
N GLU A 104 -22.32 -31.15 1.49
CA GLU A 104 -21.37 -31.98 2.22
C GLU A 104 -20.12 -31.15 2.56
N ASN A 105 -19.53 -31.39 3.73
CA ASN A 105 -18.33 -30.69 4.21
C ASN A 105 -17.24 -30.58 3.13
N GLU A 106 -17.12 -31.61 2.29
CA GLU A 106 -16.12 -31.67 1.22
C GLU A 106 -16.47 -30.75 0.04
N CYS A 107 -17.75 -30.56 -0.31
CA CYS A 107 -18.14 -29.65 -1.38
C CYS A 107 -17.98 -28.17 -0.97
N VAL A 108 -18.28 -27.83 0.29
CA VAL A 108 -18.00 -26.48 0.83
C VAL A 108 -16.50 -26.22 0.84
N LYS A 109 -15.71 -27.21 1.26
CA LYS A 109 -14.26 -27.15 1.26
C LYS A 109 -13.72 -26.95 -0.15
N GLN A 110 -14.17 -27.72 -1.14
CA GLN A 110 -13.80 -27.55 -2.54
C GLN A 110 -14.21 -26.18 -3.09
N TYR A 111 -15.40 -25.68 -2.75
CA TYR A 111 -15.84 -24.35 -3.18
C TYR A 111 -14.93 -23.24 -2.63
N ILE A 112 -14.52 -23.34 -1.36
CA ILE A 112 -13.58 -22.42 -0.72
C ILE A 112 -12.16 -22.55 -1.28
N GLU A 113 -11.68 -23.78 -1.50
CA GLU A 113 -10.36 -24.07 -2.06
C GLU A 113 -10.21 -23.54 -3.49
N ASN A 114 -11.30 -23.56 -4.27
CA ASN A 114 -11.38 -22.94 -5.58
C ASN A 114 -11.46 -21.40 -5.54
N GLY A 115 -11.34 -20.78 -4.37
CA GLY A 115 -11.27 -19.32 -4.20
C GLY A 115 -12.61 -18.60 -4.28
N TYR A 116 -13.74 -19.31 -4.26
CA TYR A 116 -15.05 -18.69 -4.29
C TYR A 116 -15.46 -18.14 -2.92
N ASN A 117 -16.18 -17.02 -2.93
CA ASN A 117 -16.71 -16.41 -1.72
C ASN A 117 -17.98 -17.14 -1.28
N PHE A 118 -17.84 -18.11 -0.38
CA PHE A 118 -18.95 -18.89 0.17
C PHE A 118 -19.98 -18.01 0.90
N ILE A 119 -19.55 -16.92 1.55
CA ILE A 119 -20.47 -15.99 2.22
C ILE A 119 -21.40 -15.33 1.19
N ASN A 120 -20.84 -14.85 0.07
CA ASN A 120 -21.65 -14.29 -1.02
C ASN A 120 -22.63 -15.32 -1.57
N LEU A 121 -22.18 -16.57 -1.76
CA LEU A 121 -23.07 -17.65 -2.18
C LEU A 121 -24.25 -17.83 -1.22
N VAL A 122 -23.98 -17.98 0.08
CA VAL A 122 -25.03 -18.19 1.10
C VAL A 122 -26.00 -17.01 1.12
N CYS A 123 -25.49 -15.78 1.10
CA CYS A 123 -26.33 -14.58 1.03
C CYS A 123 -27.18 -14.55 -0.24
N TYR A 124 -26.59 -14.80 -1.41
CA TYR A 124 -27.32 -14.75 -2.68
C TYR A 124 -28.36 -15.86 -2.77
N TYR A 125 -28.05 -17.04 -2.30
CA TYR A 125 -28.97 -18.17 -2.27
C TYR A 125 -30.13 -17.93 -1.31
N LYS A 126 -29.87 -17.48 -0.08
CA LYS A 126 -30.93 -17.12 0.88
C LYS A 126 -31.86 -16.06 0.30
N ASN A 127 -31.30 -15.01 -0.27
CA ASN A 127 -32.10 -13.96 -0.92
C ASN A 127 -32.93 -14.50 -2.09
N ALA A 128 -32.41 -15.47 -2.85
CA ALA A 128 -33.13 -16.07 -3.96
C ALA A 128 -34.28 -16.97 -3.46
N VAL A 129 -34.05 -17.79 -2.43
CA VAL A 129 -35.09 -18.60 -1.77
C VAL A 129 -36.18 -17.71 -1.17
N GLU A 130 -35.79 -16.66 -0.46
CA GLU A 130 -36.72 -15.69 0.15
C GLU A 130 -37.54 -14.97 -0.93
N ALA A 131 -36.91 -14.51 -2.01
CA ALA A 131 -37.62 -13.86 -3.12
C ALA A 131 -38.62 -14.80 -3.80
N VAL A 132 -38.28 -16.07 -4.00
CA VAL A 132 -39.21 -17.07 -4.54
C VAL A 132 -40.37 -17.34 -3.59
N ASN A 133 -40.11 -17.45 -2.29
CA ASN A 133 -41.18 -17.66 -1.31
C ASN A 133 -42.13 -16.47 -1.26
N ASN A 134 -41.61 -15.25 -1.20
CA ASN A 134 -42.42 -14.04 -1.22
C ASN A 134 -43.30 -13.98 -2.49
N TYR A 135 -42.72 -14.27 -3.66
CA TYR A 135 -43.49 -14.32 -4.91
C TYR A 135 -44.61 -15.37 -4.87
N LEU A 136 -44.35 -16.55 -4.30
CA LEU A 136 -45.35 -17.62 -4.22
C LEU A 136 -46.44 -17.34 -3.19
N ASP A 137 -46.14 -16.56 -2.17
CA ASP A 137 -47.13 -16.07 -1.20
C ASP A 137 -48.05 -15.00 -1.81
N ASP A 138 -47.58 -14.28 -2.85
CA ASP A 138 -48.30 -13.20 -3.53
C ASP A 138 -49.24 -13.67 -4.67
N ILE A 139 -49.13 -14.93 -5.14
CA ILE A 139 -49.95 -15.47 -6.23
C ILE A 139 -51.04 -16.44 -5.73
N GLU A 140 -51.96 -16.82 -6.62
CA GLU A 140 -53.03 -17.76 -6.26
C GLU A 140 -52.48 -19.13 -5.82
N LYS A 141 -53.09 -19.71 -4.79
CA LYS A 141 -52.63 -20.95 -4.15
C LYS A 141 -52.45 -22.13 -5.11
N GLU A 142 -53.28 -22.23 -6.14
CA GLU A 142 -53.16 -23.30 -7.14
C GLU A 142 -51.87 -23.19 -7.95
N PHE A 143 -51.55 -21.99 -8.45
CA PHE A 143 -50.28 -21.74 -9.14
C PHE A 143 -49.10 -21.87 -8.18
N ALA A 144 -49.23 -21.37 -6.95
CA ALA A 144 -48.17 -21.48 -5.95
C ALA A 144 -47.80 -22.94 -5.64
N GLN A 145 -48.79 -23.83 -5.55
CA GLN A 145 -48.56 -25.27 -5.35
C GLN A 145 -47.82 -25.88 -6.53
N LYS A 146 -48.22 -25.58 -7.77
CA LYS A 146 -47.57 -26.13 -8.97
C LYS A 146 -46.16 -25.55 -9.21
N LEU A 147 -45.92 -24.29 -8.84
CA LEU A 147 -44.59 -23.69 -8.93
C LEU A 147 -43.66 -24.07 -7.77
N SER A 148 -44.21 -24.61 -6.67
CA SER A 148 -43.40 -25.02 -5.52
C SER A 148 -42.36 -26.09 -5.86
N TYR A 149 -42.61 -26.91 -6.88
CA TYR A 149 -41.65 -27.89 -7.41
C TYR A 149 -40.39 -27.27 -8.02
N PHE A 150 -40.46 -25.99 -8.43
CA PHE A 150 -39.32 -25.25 -8.98
C PHE A 150 -38.63 -24.36 -7.94
N LYS A 151 -38.98 -24.48 -6.64
CA LYS A 151 -38.25 -23.80 -5.57
C LYS A 151 -36.82 -24.30 -5.48
N LEU A 152 -35.92 -23.38 -5.15
CA LEU A 152 -34.62 -23.77 -4.61
C LEU A 152 -34.84 -24.39 -3.23
N PRO A 153 -34.31 -25.59 -2.95
CA PRO A 153 -34.44 -26.21 -1.64
C PRO A 153 -33.78 -25.32 -0.58
N PRO A 154 -34.37 -25.17 0.63
CA PRO A 154 -33.77 -24.36 1.66
C PRO A 154 -32.42 -24.94 2.10
N PHE A 155 -31.49 -24.06 2.51
CA PHE A 155 -30.35 -24.50 3.31
C PHE A 155 -30.85 -24.95 4.68
N ARG A 156 -30.38 -26.11 5.15
CA ARG A 156 -30.62 -26.52 6.55
C ARG A 156 -29.94 -25.48 7.47
N THR A 157 -30.75 -24.72 8.21
CA THR A 157 -30.31 -23.78 9.26
C THR A 157 -29.70 -24.57 10.43
N SER A 158 -28.83 -24.07 11.31
CA SER A 158 -28.11 -22.79 11.50
C SER A 158 -26.68 -23.03 12.02
N ASP A 159 -26.40 -24.23 12.55
CA ASP A 159 -25.21 -24.50 13.36
C ASP A 159 -24.01 -24.91 12.51
N GLU A 160 -24.25 -25.70 11.46
CA GLU A 160 -23.21 -26.07 10.50
C GLU A 160 -22.77 -24.86 9.68
N LEU A 161 -23.71 -24.03 9.20
CA LEU A 161 -23.39 -22.77 8.52
C LEU A 161 -22.61 -21.82 9.45
N TRP A 162 -23.00 -21.70 10.71
CA TRP A 162 -22.24 -20.94 11.70
C TRP A 162 -20.83 -21.53 11.92
N TYR A 163 -20.71 -22.86 11.99
CA TYR A 163 -19.42 -23.55 12.09
C TYR A 163 -18.54 -23.29 10.85
N PHE A 164 -19.10 -23.34 9.64
CA PHE A 164 -18.40 -23.00 8.41
C PHE A 164 -18.03 -21.53 8.35
N GLU A 165 -18.92 -20.61 8.73
CA GLU A 165 -18.60 -19.21 8.84
C GLU A 165 -17.44 -18.98 9.82
N LYS A 166 -17.46 -19.64 10.98
CA LYS A 166 -16.37 -19.58 11.97
C LYS A 166 -15.08 -20.15 11.40
N LYS A 167 -15.13 -21.29 10.69
CA LYS A 167 -13.99 -21.91 10.02
C LYS A 167 -13.44 -21.03 8.90
N ILE A 168 -14.29 -20.48 8.03
CA ILE A 168 -13.94 -19.53 6.97
C ILE A 168 -13.34 -18.26 7.57
N LYS A 169 -13.96 -17.68 8.60
CA LYS A 169 -13.43 -16.52 9.32
C LYS A 169 -12.07 -16.86 9.93
N SER A 170 -11.90 -18.04 10.51
CA SER A 170 -10.61 -18.48 11.08
C SER A 170 -9.53 -18.69 10.01
N SER A 171 -9.86 -19.34 8.90
CA SER A 171 -8.96 -19.55 7.76
C SER A 171 -8.63 -18.24 7.06
N SER A 172 -9.59 -17.32 6.96
CA SER A 172 -9.38 -15.97 6.42
C SER A 172 -8.51 -15.13 7.35
N LYS A 173 -8.69 -15.23 8.67
CA LYS A 173 -7.80 -14.62 9.67
C LYS A 173 -6.38 -15.19 9.56
N LYS A 174 -6.23 -16.51 9.45
CA LYS A 174 -4.92 -17.16 9.24
C LYS A 174 -4.27 -16.71 7.93
N LYS A 175 -4.99 -16.73 6.82
CA LYS A 175 -4.50 -16.24 5.51
C LYS A 175 -4.12 -14.76 5.58
N LYS A 176 -4.93 -13.91 6.21
CA LYS A 176 -4.60 -12.50 6.44
C LYS A 176 -3.33 -12.37 7.25
N LYS A 177 -3.19 -13.12 8.35
CA LYS A 177 -1.98 -13.12 9.18
C LYS A 177 -0.73 -13.49 8.38
N ILE A 178 -0.79 -14.59 7.61
CA ILE A 178 0.30 -15.03 6.71
C ILE A 178 0.66 -13.93 5.70
N GLN A 179 -0.32 -13.16 5.22
CA GLN A 179 -0.09 -12.03 4.31
C GLN A 179 0.38 -10.76 5.04
N THR A 180 0.02 -10.53 6.29
CA THR A 180 0.31 -9.28 6.98
C THR A 180 1.60 -9.33 7.78
N ASP A 181 1.93 -10.47 8.38
CA ASP A 181 3.13 -10.61 9.23
C ASP A 181 4.41 -10.25 8.48
N PRO A 182 4.62 -10.68 7.21
CA PRO A 182 5.76 -10.22 6.42
C PRO A 182 5.77 -8.70 6.19
N ILE A 183 4.60 -8.09 6.00
CA ILE A 183 4.50 -6.63 5.82
C ILE A 183 4.88 -5.90 7.11
N VAL A 184 4.44 -6.40 8.28
CA VAL A 184 4.81 -5.83 9.58
C VAL A 184 6.33 -5.83 9.75
N GLN A 185 6.99 -6.93 9.38
CA GLN A 185 8.44 -7.08 9.52
C GLN A 185 9.24 -6.18 8.56
N ASN A 186 8.68 -5.88 7.40
CA ASN A 186 9.32 -5.09 6.35
C ASN A 186 8.70 -3.67 6.22
N LEU A 187 7.90 -3.21 7.18
CA LEU A 187 7.15 -1.95 7.05
C LEU A 187 8.06 -0.75 6.83
N THR A 188 9.15 -0.66 7.60
CA THR A 188 10.17 0.40 7.45
C THR A 188 10.82 0.32 6.08
N GLU A 189 11.24 -0.88 5.63
CA GLU A 189 11.87 -1.08 4.32
C GLU A 189 10.95 -0.65 3.17
N LEU A 190 9.65 -0.96 3.26
CA LEU A 190 8.63 -0.53 2.29
C LEU A 190 8.50 0.99 2.23
N LEU A 191 8.52 1.68 3.37
CA LEU A 191 8.48 3.14 3.45
C LEU A 191 9.75 3.79 2.89
N CYS A 192 10.91 3.22 3.20
CA CYS A 192 12.20 3.68 2.67
C CYS A 192 12.23 3.57 1.16
N ILE A 193 11.86 2.40 0.61
CA ILE A 193 11.87 2.17 -0.83
C ILE A 193 10.85 3.05 -1.54
N SER A 194 9.65 3.25 -0.98
CA SER A 194 8.66 4.13 -1.58
C SER A 194 9.15 5.58 -1.65
N LYS A 195 9.78 6.07 -0.58
CA LYS A 195 10.35 7.43 -0.54
C LYS A 195 11.55 7.56 -1.48
N LEU A 196 12.53 6.67 -1.41
CA LEU A 196 13.73 6.67 -2.26
C LEU A 196 13.39 6.72 -3.74
N ARG A 197 12.49 5.83 -4.20
CA ARG A 197 12.09 5.76 -5.61
C ARG A 197 11.31 6.99 -6.04
N THR A 198 10.51 7.55 -5.14
CA THR A 198 9.78 8.80 -5.41
C THR A 198 10.73 9.99 -5.52
N ASP A 199 11.67 10.13 -4.59
CA ASP A 199 12.68 11.19 -4.61
C ASP A 199 13.52 11.12 -5.90
N TRP A 200 13.89 9.91 -6.32
CA TRP A 200 14.55 9.69 -7.62
C TRP A 200 13.68 10.13 -8.81
N MET A 201 12.39 9.76 -8.82
CA MET A 201 11.46 10.17 -9.89
C MET A 201 11.23 11.69 -9.92
N LEU A 202 11.19 12.35 -8.77
CA LEU A 202 11.07 13.81 -8.68
C LEU A 202 12.31 14.49 -9.25
N LYS A 203 13.51 14.03 -8.87
CA LYS A 203 14.77 14.54 -9.43
C LYS A 203 14.85 14.31 -10.94
N PHE A 204 14.42 13.13 -11.40
CA PHE A 204 14.32 12.82 -12.81
C PHE A 204 13.38 13.78 -13.54
N SER A 205 12.19 14.04 -12.98
CA SER A 205 11.21 14.99 -13.53
C SER A 205 11.77 16.41 -13.63
N GLN A 206 12.42 16.90 -12.58
CA GLN A 206 13.04 18.25 -12.56
C GLN A 206 14.10 18.41 -13.66
N ASN A 207 14.95 17.40 -13.86
CA ASN A 207 15.93 17.40 -14.95
C ASN A 207 15.25 17.43 -16.33
N LEU A 208 14.16 16.68 -16.51
CA LEU A 208 13.40 16.67 -17.75
C LEU A 208 12.70 18.00 -18.04
N ILE A 209 12.19 18.67 -17.01
CA ILE A 209 11.62 20.02 -17.12
C ILE A 209 12.71 21.00 -17.58
N GLY A 210 13.89 20.96 -16.96
CA GLY A 210 15.04 21.78 -17.38
C GLY A 210 15.46 21.52 -18.82
N ILE A 211 15.52 20.24 -19.22
CA ILE A 211 15.76 19.84 -20.61
C ILE A 211 14.71 20.43 -21.56
N LYS A 212 13.43 20.31 -21.22
CA LYS A 212 12.34 20.83 -22.05
C LYS A 212 12.45 22.35 -22.23
N GLN A 213 12.84 23.08 -21.18
CA GLN A 213 13.09 24.52 -21.25
C GLN A 213 14.29 24.85 -22.16
N GLN A 214 15.39 24.08 -22.08
CA GLN A 214 16.54 24.27 -22.96
C GLN A 214 16.21 24.00 -24.44
N ILE A 215 15.37 22.99 -24.74
CA ILE A 215 14.85 22.74 -26.09
C ILE A 215 13.98 23.91 -26.56
N LEU A 216 13.05 24.39 -25.71
CA LEU A 216 12.20 25.55 -26.01
C LEU A 216 13.01 26.80 -26.35
N ASN A 217 14.13 27.01 -25.65
CA ASN A 217 15.03 28.13 -25.86
C ASN A 217 16.03 27.92 -27.01
N GLY A 218 15.94 26.79 -27.73
CA GLY A 218 16.84 26.46 -28.83
C GLY A 218 18.27 26.09 -28.43
N GLN A 219 18.53 25.89 -27.12
CA GLN A 219 19.85 25.55 -26.58
C GLN A 219 20.20 24.06 -26.77
N LEU A 220 19.19 23.19 -26.84
CA LEU A 220 19.33 21.76 -27.11
C LEU A 220 18.46 21.35 -28.30
N GLN A 221 18.91 20.35 -29.06
CA GLN A 221 18.19 19.79 -30.20
C GLN A 221 18.16 18.25 -30.08
N PRO A 222 16.98 17.62 -29.99
CA PRO A 222 16.86 16.15 -30.04
C PRO A 222 17.31 15.56 -31.40
N PRO A 223 17.86 14.33 -31.43
CA PRO A 223 18.15 13.50 -30.27
C PRO A 223 19.47 13.90 -29.59
N PHE A 224 19.51 13.77 -28.26
CA PHE A 224 20.75 13.89 -27.49
C PHE A 224 20.75 12.97 -26.28
N GLN A 225 21.95 12.70 -25.76
CA GLN A 225 22.16 11.83 -24.61
C GLN A 225 21.94 12.58 -23.29
N PHE A 226 21.20 11.95 -22.39
CA PHE A 226 20.93 12.42 -21.03
C PHE A 226 21.34 11.32 -20.04
N GLU A 227 22.21 11.66 -19.11
CA GLU A 227 22.67 10.73 -18.08
C GLU A 227 22.08 11.12 -16.73
N LEU A 228 21.65 10.12 -15.97
CA LEU A 228 21.15 10.28 -14.62
C LEU A 228 21.71 9.19 -13.74
N LEU A 229 22.15 9.57 -12.54
CA LEU A 229 22.46 8.59 -11.51
C LEU A 229 21.19 7.80 -11.16
N GLY A 230 21.27 6.48 -11.23
CA GLY A 230 20.23 5.54 -10.89
C GLY A 230 19.75 5.69 -9.45
N TRP A 231 18.60 5.09 -9.16
CA TRP A 231 17.97 5.18 -7.84
C TRP A 231 18.78 4.46 -6.75
N ASP A 232 19.67 3.55 -7.14
CA ASP A 232 20.66 2.89 -6.28
C ASP A 232 21.87 3.79 -5.93
N LEU A 233 21.93 5.00 -6.50
CA LEU A 233 23.01 5.99 -6.37
C LEU A 233 24.39 5.51 -6.85
N LYS A 234 24.47 4.38 -7.56
CA LYS A 234 25.72 3.73 -7.97
C LYS A 234 25.80 3.52 -9.47
N THR A 235 24.67 3.25 -10.12
CA THR A 235 24.62 3.03 -11.56
C THR A 235 24.35 4.34 -12.28
N THR A 236 25.07 4.62 -13.36
CA THR A 236 24.68 5.71 -14.27
C THR A 236 23.74 5.13 -15.32
N ILE A 237 22.56 5.72 -15.44
CA ILE A 237 21.58 5.36 -16.45
C ILE A 237 21.62 6.38 -17.58
N THR A 238 21.78 5.89 -18.80
CA THR A 238 21.84 6.71 -19.99
C THR A 238 20.53 6.60 -20.77
N PHE A 239 19.97 7.75 -21.13
CA PHE A 239 18.81 7.89 -21.98
C PHE A 239 19.15 8.70 -23.23
N ILE A 240 18.42 8.47 -24.32
CA ILE A 240 18.37 9.37 -25.46
C ILE A 240 17.02 10.08 -25.40
N VAL A 241 17.08 11.41 -25.39
CA VAL A 241 15.89 12.27 -25.44
C VAL A 241 15.46 12.43 -26.89
N TRP A 242 14.20 12.14 -27.17
CA TRP A 242 13.61 12.27 -28.49
C TRP A 242 12.43 13.24 -28.46
N ASP A 243 12.22 13.93 -29.56
CA ASP A 243 10.91 14.44 -29.94
C ASP A 243 10.43 13.69 -31.20
N ARG A 244 9.19 13.96 -31.61
CA ARG A 244 8.61 13.32 -32.80
C ARG A 244 9.42 13.62 -34.08
N ARG A 245 9.89 14.84 -34.26
CA ARG A 245 10.60 15.29 -35.47
C ARG A 245 11.96 14.60 -35.58
N ALA A 246 12.74 14.67 -34.53
CA ALA A 246 14.03 14.01 -34.37
C ALA A 246 13.91 12.50 -34.65
N TRP A 247 12.88 11.85 -34.09
CA TRP A 247 12.65 10.43 -34.33
C TRP A 247 12.38 10.12 -35.79
N VAL A 248 11.44 10.83 -36.43
CA VAL A 248 11.06 10.62 -37.83
C VAL A 248 12.24 10.87 -38.78
N LEU A 249 13.05 11.90 -38.52
CA LEU A 249 14.21 12.22 -39.37
C LEU A 249 15.32 11.17 -39.25
N ASN A 250 15.62 10.70 -38.03
CA ASN A 250 16.64 9.67 -37.81
C ASN A 250 16.21 8.28 -38.30
N HIS A 251 14.90 8.03 -38.43
CA HIS A 251 14.35 6.77 -38.92
C HIS A 251 13.61 6.96 -40.24
N SER A 252 14.08 7.88 -41.08
CA SER A 252 13.34 8.31 -42.28
C SER A 252 13.07 7.19 -43.30
N SER A 253 13.82 6.08 -43.27
CA SER A 253 13.54 4.88 -44.08
C SER A 253 12.25 4.17 -43.69
N GLU A 254 11.83 4.30 -42.43
CA GLU A 254 10.68 3.61 -41.85
C GLU A 254 9.38 4.42 -41.99
N TYR A 255 9.46 5.67 -42.48
CA TYR A 255 8.33 6.59 -42.59
C TYR A 255 8.06 7.01 -44.04
N SER A 256 6.79 7.23 -44.37
CA SER A 256 6.39 7.77 -45.68
C SER A 256 6.83 9.23 -45.85
N GLU A 257 7.02 9.69 -47.08
CA GLU A 257 7.38 11.09 -47.38
C GLU A 257 6.41 12.09 -46.73
N ASN A 258 5.10 11.85 -46.80
CA ASN A 258 4.11 12.71 -46.14
C ASN A 258 4.31 12.81 -44.63
N ALA A 259 4.71 11.73 -43.95
CA ALA A 259 4.99 11.77 -42.51
C ALA A 259 6.23 12.62 -42.19
N LYS A 260 7.22 12.68 -43.09
CA LYS A 260 8.42 13.52 -42.96
C LYS A 260 8.07 15.00 -43.06
N TYR A 261 7.26 15.39 -44.05
CA TYR A 261 6.88 16.80 -44.28
C TYR A 261 5.86 17.36 -43.28
N HIS A 262 4.93 16.53 -42.78
CA HIS A 262 3.86 16.96 -41.88
C HIS A 262 4.17 16.76 -40.39
N THR A 263 5.44 16.68 -39.99
CA THR A 263 5.78 16.69 -38.57
C THR A 263 5.85 18.15 -38.10
N PRO A 264 4.81 18.66 -37.39
CA PRO A 264 4.76 20.07 -37.02
C PRO A 264 5.93 20.42 -36.09
N PRO A 265 6.52 21.62 -36.21
CA PRO A 265 7.54 22.11 -35.28
C PRO A 265 6.98 22.44 -33.88
N ASN A 266 5.65 22.47 -33.72
CA ASN A 266 4.99 23.03 -32.55
C ASN A 266 4.39 21.92 -31.67
N GLY A 267 5.22 21.40 -30.77
CA GLY A 267 4.82 20.49 -29.71
C GLY A 267 6.04 19.74 -29.17
N ILE A 268 6.56 20.15 -28.01
CA ILE A 268 7.70 19.47 -27.37
C ILE A 268 7.16 18.36 -26.47
N ASP A 269 6.53 17.39 -27.14
CA ASP A 269 6.25 16.09 -26.58
C ASP A 269 7.54 15.27 -26.66
N ILE A 270 8.32 15.33 -25.59
CA ILE A 270 9.54 14.51 -25.46
C ILE A 270 9.20 13.12 -24.96
N PHE A 271 9.96 12.13 -25.43
CA PHE A 271 9.97 10.78 -24.89
C PHE A 271 11.41 10.29 -24.79
N LEU A 272 11.62 9.24 -24.00
CA LEU A 272 12.95 8.74 -23.71
C LEU A 272 13.15 7.36 -24.32
N GLN A 273 14.36 7.13 -24.79
CA GLN A 273 14.89 5.82 -25.14
C GLN A 273 15.97 5.43 -24.12
N PHE A 274 15.86 4.28 -23.48
CA PHE A 274 16.95 3.71 -22.69
C PHE A 274 18.12 3.31 -23.61
N ASN A 275 19.34 3.67 -23.21
CA ASN A 275 20.56 3.40 -23.96
C ASN A 275 21.56 2.59 -23.12
N GLY A 276 21.76 1.33 -23.47
CA GLY A 276 22.69 0.42 -22.79
C GLY A 276 22.03 -0.90 -22.39
N ASP A 277 22.76 -1.67 -21.57
CA ASP A 277 22.22 -2.88 -20.94
C ASP A 277 21.41 -2.51 -19.70
N LEU A 278 20.30 -3.23 -19.48
CA LEU A 278 19.50 -3.04 -18.28
C LEU A 278 20.36 -3.37 -17.04
N PRO A 279 20.48 -2.45 -16.07
CA PRO A 279 21.12 -2.80 -14.82
C PRO A 279 20.34 -3.94 -14.12
N PRO A 280 21.00 -4.77 -13.29
CA PRO A 280 20.33 -5.83 -12.53
C PRO A 280 19.09 -5.30 -11.78
N ASP A 281 19.22 -4.14 -11.15
CA ASP A 281 18.15 -3.46 -10.40
C ASP A 281 17.42 -2.39 -11.23
N SER A 282 16.99 -2.79 -12.42
CA SER A 282 16.38 -1.88 -13.41
C SER A 282 14.96 -1.37 -13.08
N TRP A 283 14.43 -1.68 -11.88
CA TRP A 283 13.08 -1.32 -11.42
C TRP A 283 12.05 -1.37 -12.58
N PHE A 284 11.32 -0.28 -12.83
CA PHE A 284 10.28 -0.28 -13.85
C PHE A 284 10.79 -0.51 -15.29
N LEU A 285 12.08 -0.29 -15.59
CA LEU A 285 12.60 -0.43 -16.96
C LEU A 285 12.46 -1.87 -17.45
N ARG A 286 12.67 -2.87 -16.58
CA ARG A 286 12.41 -4.28 -16.92
C ARG A 286 10.95 -4.49 -17.30
N THR A 287 10.03 -3.92 -16.53
CA THR A 287 8.58 -4.00 -16.79
C THR A 287 8.19 -3.28 -18.08
N ILE A 288 8.82 -2.14 -18.41
CA ILE A 288 8.64 -1.48 -19.70
C ILE A 288 9.17 -2.37 -20.82
N LYS A 289 10.38 -2.95 -20.70
CA LYS A 289 10.95 -3.87 -21.71
C LYS A 289 10.03 -5.06 -22.01
N MET A 290 9.34 -5.56 -20.98
CA MET A 290 8.37 -6.64 -21.10
C MET A 290 6.97 -6.21 -21.61
N GLY A 291 6.75 -4.91 -21.84
CA GLY A 291 5.52 -4.37 -22.39
C GLY A 291 4.42 -4.04 -21.37
N GLY A 292 4.71 -4.05 -20.06
CA GLY A 292 3.72 -3.88 -18.99
C GLY A 292 3.23 -2.45 -18.78
N LEU A 293 4.12 -1.46 -18.92
CA LEU A 293 3.86 -0.02 -18.67
C LEU A 293 3.74 0.81 -19.97
N GLN A 294 3.50 0.11 -21.08
CA GLN A 294 3.69 0.67 -22.41
C GLN A 294 2.40 1.10 -23.10
N THR A 295 1.28 0.40 -22.86
CA THR A 295 -0.05 0.72 -23.41
C THR A 295 -1.14 0.16 -22.50
N ALA A 296 -2.37 0.69 -22.60
CA ALA A 296 -3.52 0.19 -21.85
C ALA A 296 -4.07 -1.17 -22.33
N HIS A 297 -3.55 -1.71 -23.44
CA HIS A 297 -4.14 -2.88 -24.12
C HIS A 297 -3.13 -3.96 -24.52
N THR A 298 -1.91 -3.95 -23.95
CA THR A 298 -1.01 -5.09 -24.11
C THR A 298 -1.56 -6.24 -23.29
N ASN A 299 -2.34 -7.13 -23.93
CA ASN A 299 -2.53 -8.50 -23.46
C ASN A 299 -1.14 -9.02 -23.10
N ALA A 300 -0.88 -9.22 -21.80
CA ALA A 300 0.41 -9.68 -21.34
C ALA A 300 0.71 -11.03 -21.99
N LYS A 301 1.45 -11.04 -23.10
CA LYS A 301 1.95 -12.27 -23.71
C LYS A 301 3.10 -12.82 -22.88
N ASN A 302 3.77 -11.96 -22.11
CA ASN A 302 4.91 -12.30 -21.28
C ASN A 302 4.45 -13.04 -20.01
N GLN A 303 4.93 -14.29 -19.83
CA GLN A 303 4.58 -15.16 -18.71
C GLN A 303 5.04 -14.59 -17.37
N PHE A 304 6.21 -13.95 -17.29
CA PHE A 304 6.69 -13.31 -16.06
C PHE A 304 5.70 -12.26 -15.54
N LEU A 305 5.20 -11.39 -16.42
CA LEU A 305 4.20 -10.38 -16.07
C LEU A 305 2.85 -10.96 -15.62
N LYS A 306 2.53 -12.21 -16.04
CA LYS A 306 1.37 -12.97 -15.55
C LYS A 306 1.67 -13.61 -14.20
N ASP A 307 2.87 -14.15 -14.02
CA ASP A 307 3.31 -14.87 -12.81
C ASP A 307 3.38 -13.93 -11.61
N ILE A 308 3.97 -12.74 -11.80
CA ILE A 308 3.97 -11.67 -10.79
C ILE A 308 2.61 -10.94 -10.71
N LYS A 309 1.68 -11.27 -11.63
CA LYS A 309 0.31 -10.74 -11.71
C LYS A 309 0.25 -9.20 -11.83
N ILE A 310 1.29 -8.53 -12.30
CA ILE A 310 1.41 -7.05 -12.32
C ILE A 310 0.68 -6.43 -13.52
N SER A 311 0.72 -7.10 -14.68
CA SER A 311 0.26 -6.52 -15.95
C SER A 311 -1.21 -6.11 -15.99
N SER A 312 -2.13 -6.94 -15.50
CA SER A 312 -3.56 -6.58 -15.52
C SER A 312 -3.95 -5.50 -14.50
N ARG A 313 -3.08 -5.21 -13.53
CA ARG A 313 -3.37 -4.31 -12.40
C ARG A 313 -2.82 -2.91 -12.61
N LEU A 314 -1.64 -2.79 -13.22
CA LEU A 314 -1.13 -1.50 -13.71
C LEU A 314 -1.93 -0.97 -14.91
N GLN A 315 -2.62 -1.86 -15.62
CA GLN A 315 -3.54 -1.53 -16.72
C GLN A 315 -4.98 -1.32 -16.21
N CYS A 316 -5.19 -0.38 -15.28
CA CYS A 316 -6.55 0.06 -14.98
C CYS A 316 -7.10 0.84 -16.22
N GLY A 317 -8.40 0.78 -16.51
CA GLY A 317 -9.02 1.20 -17.79
C GLY A 317 -8.86 2.68 -18.19
N HIS A 318 -9.67 3.16 -19.15
CA HIS A 318 -9.54 4.48 -19.80
C HIS A 318 -9.27 5.70 -18.86
N ASN A 319 -9.65 5.61 -17.58
CA ASN A 319 -9.43 6.63 -16.56
C ASN A 319 -7.99 6.67 -15.98
N THR A 320 -7.05 5.86 -16.47
CA THR A 320 -5.64 5.85 -16.02
C THR A 320 -4.67 6.65 -16.87
N GLN A 321 -5.15 7.18 -18.00
CA GLN A 321 -4.33 7.90 -18.94
C GLN A 321 -3.70 9.13 -18.26
N GLY A 322 -2.37 9.22 -18.34
CA GLY A 322 -1.57 10.27 -17.72
C GLY A 322 -1.13 10.00 -16.28
N ILE A 323 -1.51 8.87 -15.65
CA ILE A 323 -1.08 8.54 -14.27
C ILE A 323 -0.12 7.37 -14.23
N ILE A 324 -0.38 6.26 -14.92
CA ILE A 324 0.56 5.13 -14.99
C ILE A 324 0.97 4.86 -16.44
N ILE A 325 0.05 5.12 -17.35
CA ILE A 325 0.22 4.95 -18.79
C ILE A 325 0.21 6.34 -19.43
N PRO A 326 0.96 6.55 -20.52
CA PRO A 326 0.93 7.81 -21.28
C PRO A 326 -0.50 8.29 -21.57
N ASN A 327 -0.66 9.60 -21.68
CA ASN A 327 -1.92 10.17 -22.19
C ASN A 327 -2.18 9.69 -23.64
N ARG A 328 -3.40 9.87 -24.16
CA ARG A 328 -3.76 9.36 -25.51
C ARG A 328 -2.82 9.85 -26.62
N GLY A 329 -2.42 11.12 -26.60
CA GLY A 329 -1.55 11.71 -27.63
C GLY A 329 -0.16 11.08 -27.60
N MET A 330 0.48 11.05 -26.42
CA MET A 330 1.78 10.44 -26.23
C MET A 330 1.74 8.93 -26.46
N GLY A 331 0.66 8.25 -26.05
CA GLY A 331 0.46 6.82 -26.31
C GLY A 331 0.39 6.51 -27.81
N GLN A 332 -0.27 7.36 -28.60
CA GLN A 332 -0.28 7.25 -30.06
C GLN A 332 1.10 7.51 -30.67
N LEU A 333 1.84 8.50 -30.15
CA LEU A 333 3.21 8.77 -30.56
C LEU A 333 4.11 7.54 -30.30
N LEU A 334 4.12 7.03 -29.07
CA LEU A 334 4.92 5.84 -28.70
C LEU A 334 4.52 4.60 -29.49
N ALA A 335 3.23 4.40 -29.77
CA ALA A 335 2.78 3.31 -30.63
C ALA A 335 3.31 3.46 -32.06
N SER A 336 3.31 4.69 -32.61
CA SER A 336 3.89 4.99 -33.92
C SER A 336 5.41 4.78 -33.95
N VAL A 337 6.12 5.25 -32.92
CA VAL A 337 7.57 5.06 -32.73
C VAL A 337 7.92 3.58 -32.78
N ARG A 338 7.20 2.72 -32.02
CA ARG A 338 7.46 1.27 -32.00
C ARG A 338 7.11 0.57 -33.30
N LYS A 339 6.02 0.98 -33.96
CA LYS A 339 5.62 0.39 -35.25
C LYS A 339 6.71 0.57 -36.31
N HIS A 340 7.35 1.73 -36.32
CA HIS A 340 8.38 2.11 -37.28
C HIS A 340 9.79 2.06 -36.66
N MET A 341 9.96 1.31 -35.57
CA MET A 341 11.27 1.08 -34.98
C MET A 341 12.00 0.01 -35.80
N PRO A 342 13.28 0.23 -36.17
CA PRO A 342 14.09 -0.79 -36.83
C PRO A 342 14.11 -2.11 -36.03
N GLU A 343 14.16 -3.25 -36.73
CA GLU A 343 14.20 -4.58 -36.08
C GLU A 343 15.39 -4.73 -35.11
N THR A 344 16.52 -4.08 -35.41
CA THR A 344 17.70 -4.04 -34.54
C THR A 344 17.45 -3.37 -33.18
N LEU A 345 16.50 -2.42 -33.13
CA LEU A 345 16.12 -1.70 -31.91
C LEU A 345 14.91 -2.31 -31.21
N LYS A 346 14.01 -3.00 -31.93
CA LYS A 346 12.78 -3.58 -31.35
C LYS A 346 13.02 -4.52 -30.17
N ASN A 347 14.13 -5.26 -30.18
CA ASN A 347 14.45 -6.24 -29.13
C ASN A 347 15.39 -5.71 -28.04
N SER A 348 16.08 -4.59 -28.31
CA SER A 348 17.16 -4.06 -27.46
C SER A 348 16.78 -2.74 -26.77
N SER A 349 15.83 -1.98 -27.33
CA SER A 349 15.52 -0.62 -26.93
C SER A 349 14.21 -0.49 -26.16
N ILE A 350 14.19 0.44 -25.20
CA ILE A 350 13.02 0.74 -24.36
C ILE A 350 12.64 2.20 -24.59
N VAL A 351 11.48 2.43 -25.20
CA VAL A 351 10.94 3.79 -25.40
C VAL A 351 9.69 4.02 -24.54
N PHE A 352 9.67 5.14 -23.80
CA PHE A 352 8.61 5.43 -22.84
C PHE A 352 8.42 6.94 -22.58
N ASP A 353 7.25 7.25 -22.02
CA ASP A 353 6.91 8.56 -21.46
C ASP A 353 7.24 8.54 -19.95
N PRO A 354 8.14 9.40 -19.47
CA PRO A 354 8.51 9.45 -18.06
C PRO A 354 7.41 10.07 -17.18
N ILE A 355 6.52 10.90 -17.74
CA ILE A 355 5.57 11.73 -16.98
C ILE A 355 4.61 10.89 -16.11
N PRO A 356 3.87 9.91 -16.67
CA PRO A 356 2.98 9.08 -15.86
C PRO A 356 3.72 8.40 -14.71
N LEU A 357 4.95 7.93 -14.95
CA LEU A 357 5.72 7.23 -13.93
C LEU A 357 6.02 8.13 -12.71
N VAL A 358 6.24 9.43 -12.92
CA VAL A 358 6.43 10.41 -11.84
C VAL A 358 5.16 10.50 -11.00
N SER A 359 4.01 10.70 -11.66
CA SER A 359 2.70 10.78 -11.01
C SER A 359 2.37 9.52 -10.21
N ALA A 360 2.62 8.34 -10.79
CA ALA A 360 2.42 7.06 -10.12
C ALA A 360 3.27 6.92 -8.86
N ALA A 361 4.55 7.31 -8.92
CA ALA A 361 5.46 7.23 -7.78
C ALA A 361 4.99 8.14 -6.63
N ILE A 362 4.72 9.42 -6.90
CA ILE A 362 4.32 10.37 -5.86
C ILE A 362 2.95 10.04 -5.25
N ILE A 363 1.97 9.61 -6.06
CA ILE A 363 0.67 9.15 -5.56
C ILE A 363 0.84 7.88 -4.71
N GLY A 364 1.64 6.92 -5.18
CA GLY A 364 1.91 5.68 -4.45
C GLY A 364 2.54 5.97 -3.09
N ASN A 365 3.57 6.82 -3.05
CA ASN A 365 4.26 7.21 -1.82
C ASN A 365 3.37 8.02 -0.87
N LEU A 366 2.60 8.98 -1.37
CA LEU A 366 1.62 9.73 -0.56
C LEU A 366 0.65 8.77 0.14
N VAL A 367 0.11 7.80 -0.59
CA VAL A 367 -0.85 6.84 -0.07
C VAL A 367 -0.20 5.89 0.94
N ILE A 368 1.00 5.37 0.64
CA ILE A 368 1.75 4.52 1.57
C ILE A 368 2.00 5.27 2.88
N GLN A 369 2.49 6.50 2.82
CA GLN A 369 2.78 7.30 4.01
C GLN A 369 1.52 7.65 4.79
N ALA A 370 0.46 8.13 4.13
CA ALA A 370 -0.79 8.44 4.80
C ALA A 370 -1.38 7.23 5.54
N ILE A 371 -1.27 6.03 4.95
CA ILE A 371 -1.75 4.79 5.58
C ILE A 371 -0.83 4.36 6.74
N CYS A 372 0.49 4.42 6.56
CA CYS A 372 1.45 3.88 7.52
C CYS A 372 1.85 4.85 8.63
N PHE A 373 1.52 6.14 8.52
CA PHE A 373 1.71 7.12 9.59
C PHE A 373 0.37 7.51 10.23
N CYS A 374 -0.70 7.66 9.45
CA CYS A 374 -2.00 8.12 9.98
C CYS A 374 -3.04 7.01 10.15
N GLY A 375 -2.77 5.79 9.67
CA GLY A 375 -3.73 4.69 9.78
C GLY A 375 -5.00 4.88 8.96
N ILE A 376 -5.01 5.79 7.98
CA ILE A 376 -6.20 6.12 7.19
C ILE A 376 -6.61 4.96 6.25
N ARG A 377 -7.91 4.78 5.98
CA ARG A 377 -8.38 3.90 4.90
C ARG A 377 -8.20 4.60 3.56
N ILE A 378 -7.99 3.81 2.50
CA ILE A 378 -7.96 4.35 1.13
C ILE A 378 -9.21 5.16 0.77
N SER A 379 -10.40 4.74 1.22
CA SER A 379 -11.66 5.46 0.96
C SER A 379 -11.74 6.78 1.72
N GLU A 380 -11.16 6.85 2.92
CA GLU A 380 -11.10 8.08 3.72
C GLU A 380 -10.06 9.04 3.11
N LEU A 381 -8.92 8.53 2.64
CA LEU A 381 -7.94 9.34 1.92
C LEU A 381 -8.50 9.92 0.61
N GLN A 382 -9.37 9.17 -0.08
CA GLN A 382 -10.09 9.62 -1.26
C GLN A 382 -11.05 10.79 -0.96
N GLU A 383 -11.46 10.98 0.30
CA GLU A 383 -12.35 12.07 0.72
C GLU A 383 -11.61 13.38 1.02
N VAL A 384 -10.27 13.36 1.10
CA VAL A 384 -9.47 14.54 1.42
C VAL A 384 -9.60 15.58 0.31
N THR A 385 -9.97 16.81 0.68
CA THR A 385 -10.12 17.95 -0.23
C THR A 385 -9.17 19.08 0.16
N LEU A 386 -8.86 19.97 -0.79
CA LEU A 386 -8.05 21.17 -0.53
C LEU A 386 -8.81 22.30 0.19
N ASN A 387 -10.04 22.03 0.63
CA ASN A 387 -10.83 22.98 1.38
C ASN A 387 -10.28 23.17 2.81
N LYS A 388 -10.36 24.39 3.32
CA LYS A 388 -9.87 24.75 4.67
C LYS A 388 -10.63 24.02 5.79
N GLU A 389 -11.86 23.59 5.51
CA GLU A 389 -12.65 22.80 6.44
C GLU A 389 -12.09 21.38 6.59
N CYS A 390 -11.50 20.84 5.51
CA CYS A 390 -10.95 19.49 5.46
C CYS A 390 -9.53 19.43 6.02
N ILE A 391 -8.64 20.34 5.61
CA ILE A 391 -7.25 20.40 6.10
C ILE A 391 -7.11 21.57 7.07
N ARG A 392 -6.93 21.28 8.35
CA ARG A 392 -6.76 22.29 9.41
C ARG A 392 -5.41 22.15 10.08
N LEU A 393 -4.93 23.25 10.66
CA LEU A 393 -3.80 23.25 11.59
C LEU A 393 -4.36 23.44 12.99
N GLU A 394 -4.13 22.48 13.87
CA GLU A 394 -4.62 22.48 15.25
C GLU A 394 -3.44 22.41 16.22
N LYS A 395 -3.59 23.04 17.39
CA LYS A 395 -2.63 22.90 18.48
C LYS A 395 -3.09 21.75 19.39
N VAL A 396 -2.20 20.81 19.65
CA VAL A 396 -2.45 19.65 20.50
C VAL A 396 -1.55 19.73 21.71
N GLU A 397 -2.16 19.61 22.88
CA GLU A 397 -1.45 19.52 24.15
C GLU A 397 -1.24 18.05 24.48
N TYR A 398 0.01 17.62 24.71
CA TYR A 398 0.31 16.25 25.09
C TYR A 398 1.42 16.19 26.15
N ARG A 399 1.53 15.04 26.81
CA ARG A 399 2.63 14.74 27.74
C ARG A 399 3.53 13.69 27.12
N GLU A 400 4.83 13.89 27.16
CA GLU A 400 5.74 12.81 26.78
C GLU A 400 5.80 11.74 27.87
N ARG A 401 5.99 10.48 27.47
CA ARG A 401 6.28 9.40 28.43
C ARG A 401 7.50 9.79 29.25
N ASN A 402 7.28 10.05 30.55
CA ASN A 402 8.25 10.45 31.57
C ASN A 402 8.49 11.95 31.75
N ASP A 403 7.76 12.82 31.04
CA ASP A 403 7.78 14.26 31.29
C ASP A 403 6.50 14.71 32.01
N SER A 404 6.66 15.47 33.10
CA SER A 404 5.55 16.09 33.81
C SER A 404 5.03 17.35 33.12
N GLN A 405 5.79 17.91 32.18
CA GLN A 405 5.42 19.12 31.44
C GLN A 405 4.47 18.81 30.28
N ILE A 406 3.49 19.68 30.09
CA ILE A 406 2.60 19.67 28.94
C ILE A 406 3.34 20.36 27.79
N LYS A 407 3.51 19.66 26.67
CA LYS A 407 4.02 20.23 25.41
C LYS A 407 2.86 20.59 24.51
N ILE A 408 3.01 21.68 23.74
CA ILE A 408 2.02 22.14 22.78
C ILE A 408 2.65 22.11 21.40
N ASP A 409 2.23 21.16 20.56
CA ASP A 409 2.66 21.07 19.17
C ASP A 409 1.53 21.41 18.21
N SER A 410 1.87 21.84 17.00
CA SER A 410 0.90 22.11 15.94
C SER A 410 0.86 20.94 14.97
N TYR A 411 -0.30 20.31 14.82
CA TYR A 411 -0.54 19.19 13.92
C TYR A 411 -1.54 19.57 12.84
N TYR A 412 -1.32 19.03 11.64
CA TYR A 412 -2.35 19.05 10.63
C TYR A 412 -3.42 18.02 10.96
N THR A 413 -4.68 18.34 10.68
CA THR A 413 -5.80 17.42 10.80
C THR A 413 -6.54 17.32 9.48
N TRP A 414 -6.93 16.11 9.12
CA TRP A 414 -7.84 15.83 8.01
C TRP A 414 -9.22 15.46 8.55
N ASN A 415 -10.23 16.17 8.07
CA ASN A 415 -11.63 15.98 8.44
C ASN A 415 -12.38 15.34 7.27
N PHE A 416 -12.97 14.17 7.49
CA PHE A 416 -13.72 13.41 6.47
C PHE A 416 -14.81 12.55 7.11
N PHE A 417 -15.71 11.96 6.31
CA PHE A 417 -16.74 11.07 6.84
C PHE A 417 -16.17 9.67 6.99
N ALA A 418 -15.95 9.22 8.23
CA ALA A 418 -15.47 7.86 8.41
C ALA A 418 -16.48 6.85 7.89
N LYS A 419 -15.96 5.76 7.32
CA LYS A 419 -16.81 4.73 6.71
C LYS A 419 -17.79 4.18 7.76
N GLN A 420 -19.09 4.34 7.51
CA GLN A 420 -20.21 3.90 8.38
C GLN A 420 -20.51 4.82 9.57
N HIS A 421 -19.99 6.05 9.56
CA HIS A 421 -20.36 7.12 10.47
C HIS A 421 -21.00 8.26 9.66
N ASP A 422 -22.08 8.84 10.19
CA ASP A 422 -22.75 9.99 9.57
C ASP A 422 -22.11 11.33 10.00
N ASN A 423 -21.10 11.26 10.88
CA ASN A 423 -20.38 12.41 11.40
C ASN A 423 -18.97 12.51 10.79
N VAL A 424 -18.49 13.75 10.69
CA VAL A 424 -17.12 14.04 10.31
C VAL A 424 -16.19 13.62 11.44
N GLU A 425 -15.18 12.82 11.12
CA GLU A 425 -14.13 12.40 12.03
C GLU A 425 -12.81 13.08 11.68
N LYS A 426 -11.97 13.24 12.70
CA LYS A 426 -10.68 13.92 12.62
C LYS A 426 -9.57 12.88 12.65
N VAL A 427 -8.59 13.03 11.76
CA VAL A 427 -7.32 12.29 11.82
C VAL A 427 -6.16 13.25 11.89
N TYR A 428 -5.26 13.02 12.84
CA TYR A 428 -4.00 13.74 12.94
C TYR A 428 -3.04 13.28 11.84
N VAL A 429 -2.42 14.24 11.17
CA VAL A 429 -1.56 14.03 10.00
C VAL A 429 -0.15 14.46 10.32
N TYR A 430 0.79 13.55 10.06
CA TYR A 430 2.19 13.76 10.35
C TYR A 430 2.86 14.71 9.33
N PRO A 431 3.87 15.48 9.74
CA PRO A 431 4.58 16.42 8.86
C PRO A 431 5.06 15.79 7.54
N THR A 432 5.64 14.59 7.60
CA THR A 432 6.13 13.84 6.42
C THR A 432 5.04 13.56 5.38
N VAL A 433 3.82 13.27 5.84
CA VAL A 433 2.66 13.06 4.97
C VAL A 433 2.24 14.37 4.32
N MET A 434 2.27 15.48 5.07
CA MET A 434 1.93 16.81 4.55
C MET A 434 2.98 17.34 3.56
N GLU A 435 4.26 17.09 3.80
CA GLU A 435 5.34 17.40 2.84
C GLU A 435 5.18 16.62 1.53
N THR A 436 4.82 15.34 1.63
CA THR A 436 4.54 14.50 0.47
C THR A 436 3.28 14.99 -0.27
N LEU A 437 2.24 15.42 0.45
CA LEU A 437 1.05 16.04 -0.13
C LEU A 437 1.38 17.36 -0.84
N ALA A 438 2.17 18.23 -0.22
CA ALA A 438 2.60 19.49 -0.83
C ALA A 438 3.38 19.22 -2.13
N THR A 439 4.30 18.24 -2.10
CA THR A 439 5.07 17.82 -3.26
C THR A 439 4.17 17.26 -4.37
N PHE A 440 3.16 16.45 -4.03
CA PHE A 440 2.15 15.99 -4.97
C PHE A 440 1.40 17.17 -5.62
N ILE A 441 1.03 18.19 -4.85
CA ILE A 441 0.34 19.38 -5.36
C ILE A 441 1.24 20.16 -6.34
N GLU A 442 2.53 20.31 -6.05
CA GLU A 442 3.47 20.96 -6.98
C GLU A 442 3.64 20.16 -8.27
N VAL A 443 3.82 18.84 -8.17
CA VAL A 443 3.85 17.96 -9.35
C VAL A 443 2.55 18.06 -10.15
N TYR A 444 1.40 18.10 -9.48
CA TYR A 444 0.11 18.29 -10.15
C TYR A 444 0.09 19.60 -10.93
N LYS A 445 0.51 20.72 -10.33
CA LYS A 445 0.57 22.03 -10.97
C LYS A 445 1.47 22.01 -12.20
N ASP A 446 2.65 21.39 -12.12
CA ASP A 446 3.59 21.27 -13.24
C ASP A 446 2.93 20.62 -14.46
N PHE A 447 2.09 19.61 -14.24
CA PHE A 447 1.37 18.90 -15.30
C PHE A 447 0.07 19.56 -15.75
N HIS A 448 -0.48 20.50 -14.98
CA HIS A 448 -1.76 21.15 -15.24
C HIS A 448 -1.62 22.66 -15.41
N ASN A 449 -0.46 23.14 -15.92
CA ASN A 449 -0.21 24.55 -16.22
C ASN A 449 -0.43 25.49 -15.02
N GLY A 450 0.07 25.09 -13.85
CA GLY A 450 -0.05 25.86 -12.61
C GLY A 450 -1.39 25.71 -11.89
N ASN A 451 -2.36 24.98 -12.46
CA ASN A 451 -3.67 24.81 -11.85
C ASN A 451 -3.62 23.81 -10.68
N LEU A 452 -4.39 24.12 -9.64
CA LEU A 452 -4.66 23.19 -8.54
C LEU A 452 -5.68 22.12 -8.96
N PRO A 453 -5.77 21.01 -8.20
CA PRO A 453 -6.90 20.09 -8.26
C PRO A 453 -8.25 20.84 -8.27
N GLY A 454 -9.02 20.65 -9.34
CA GLY A 454 -10.26 21.39 -9.58
C GLY A 454 -11.48 20.74 -8.91
N ASN A 455 -12.63 21.39 -8.96
CA ASN A 455 -13.85 20.83 -8.39
C ASN A 455 -14.38 19.67 -9.26
N VAL A 456 -14.46 18.46 -8.69
CA VAL A 456 -14.92 17.25 -9.38
C VAL A 456 -16.09 16.59 -8.66
N ILE A 457 -17.03 16.05 -9.44
CA ILE A 457 -18.14 15.24 -8.90
C ILE A 457 -17.63 13.82 -8.68
N CYS A 458 -17.75 13.31 -7.46
CA CYS A 458 -17.19 12.01 -7.08
C CYS A 458 -18.18 10.83 -7.23
N ALA A 459 -19.29 11.00 -7.95
CA ALA A 459 -20.36 10.03 -8.01
C ALA A 459 -19.83 8.61 -8.35
N LYS A 460 -19.95 7.68 -7.39
CA LYS A 460 -19.66 6.23 -7.49
C LYS A 460 -18.19 5.80 -7.36
N GLN A 461 -17.26 6.68 -6.97
CA GLN A 461 -15.83 6.33 -6.87
C GLN A 461 -15.41 5.73 -5.52
N PHE A 462 -16.12 6.06 -4.43
CA PHE A 462 -15.94 5.46 -3.10
C PHE A 462 -17.28 5.38 -2.35
N SER A 463 -17.32 4.61 -1.25
CA SER A 463 -18.58 4.19 -0.60
C SER A 463 -19.48 5.33 -0.10
N LEU A 464 -18.89 6.49 0.20
CA LEU A 464 -19.59 7.65 0.73
C LEU A 464 -19.73 8.79 -0.28
N SER A 465 -19.40 8.57 -1.56
CA SER A 465 -19.46 9.62 -2.59
C SER A 465 -20.85 10.28 -2.70
N ARG A 466 -21.90 9.57 -2.31
CA ARG A 466 -23.29 10.07 -2.29
C ARG A 466 -23.54 11.19 -1.29
N LEU A 467 -22.69 11.34 -0.27
CA LEU A 467 -22.79 12.41 0.71
C LEU A 467 -22.29 13.75 0.16
N TYR A 468 -21.45 13.71 -0.87
CA TYR A 468 -20.90 14.88 -1.54
C TYR A 468 -21.75 15.24 -2.76
N LYS A 469 -22.75 16.10 -2.52
CA LYS A 469 -23.67 16.55 -3.58
C LYS A 469 -23.03 17.59 -4.51
N ASP A 470 -22.11 18.39 -3.96
CA ASP A 470 -21.44 19.46 -4.70
C ASP A 470 -20.07 19.01 -5.23
N PRO A 471 -19.62 19.55 -6.38
CA PRO A 471 -18.26 19.36 -6.86
C PRO A 471 -17.23 19.94 -5.87
N LEU A 472 -16.20 19.16 -5.50
CA LEU A 472 -15.18 19.56 -4.53
C LEU A 472 -13.75 19.34 -5.06
N PRO A 473 -12.74 20.08 -4.55
CA PRO A 473 -11.36 19.95 -4.98
C PRO A 473 -10.67 18.80 -4.25
N PHE A 474 -11.06 17.56 -4.57
CA PHE A 474 -10.45 16.36 -4.00
C PHE A 474 -8.95 16.31 -4.32
N VAL A 475 -8.14 15.94 -3.34
CA VAL A 475 -6.68 15.82 -3.51
C VAL A 475 -6.36 14.70 -4.49
N LEU A 476 -6.93 13.52 -4.28
CA LEU A 476 -6.70 12.35 -5.13
C LEU A 476 -7.54 12.43 -6.42
N GLN A 477 -7.14 13.32 -7.31
CA GLN A 477 -7.64 13.45 -8.67
C GLN A 477 -6.52 13.62 -9.69
N TRP A 478 -6.84 13.41 -10.96
CA TRP A 478 -5.96 13.69 -12.09
C TRP A 478 -6.78 14.03 -13.34
N ASN A 479 -6.38 15.03 -14.11
CA ASN A 479 -7.10 15.46 -15.31
C ASN A 479 -8.61 15.66 -15.06
N GLY A 480 -8.99 16.26 -13.92
CA GLY A 480 -10.39 16.48 -13.54
C GLY A 480 -11.19 15.21 -13.23
N ASN A 481 -10.51 14.08 -13.00
CA ASN A 481 -11.14 12.82 -12.63
C ASN A 481 -10.66 12.37 -11.25
N HIS A 482 -11.60 12.03 -10.39
CA HIS A 482 -11.28 11.42 -9.11
C HIS A 482 -10.58 10.06 -9.31
N LEU A 483 -9.61 9.74 -8.46
CA LEU A 483 -8.87 8.48 -8.53
C LEU A 483 -9.64 7.35 -7.84
N GLY A 484 -9.86 6.24 -8.55
CA GLY A 484 -10.49 5.04 -7.98
C GLY A 484 -9.50 4.19 -7.18
N SER A 485 -9.99 3.39 -6.23
CA SER A 485 -9.13 2.59 -5.34
C SER A 485 -8.26 1.58 -6.10
N SER A 486 -8.71 1.08 -7.26
CA SER A 486 -7.90 0.19 -8.11
C SER A 486 -6.66 0.88 -8.67
N LEU A 487 -6.81 2.14 -9.12
CA LEU A 487 -5.73 2.93 -9.68
C LEU A 487 -4.75 3.38 -8.59
N ILE A 488 -5.25 3.79 -7.43
CA ILE A 488 -4.41 4.09 -6.28
C ILE A 488 -3.57 2.87 -5.87
N ASN A 489 -4.17 1.68 -5.81
CA ASN A 489 -3.40 0.46 -5.54
C ASN A 489 -2.40 0.14 -6.64
N ALA A 490 -2.70 0.47 -7.90
CA ALA A 490 -1.73 0.35 -8.99
C ALA A 490 -0.54 1.29 -8.82
N CYS A 491 -0.73 2.51 -8.28
CA CYS A 491 0.37 3.42 -7.94
C CYS A 491 1.23 2.87 -6.79
N ILE A 492 0.62 2.25 -5.76
CA ILE A 492 1.34 1.53 -4.69
C ILE A 492 2.16 0.38 -5.28
N GLU A 493 1.53 -0.45 -6.12
CA GLU A 493 2.19 -1.59 -6.78
C GLU A 493 3.33 -1.11 -7.71
N PHE A 494 3.19 0.05 -8.36
CA PHE A 494 4.24 0.66 -9.19
C PHE A 494 5.45 1.12 -8.37
N VAL A 495 5.24 1.90 -7.31
CA VAL A 495 6.37 2.43 -6.52
C VAL A 495 7.11 1.31 -5.79
N LEU A 496 6.43 0.22 -5.45
CA LEU A 496 7.01 -0.98 -4.85
C LEU A 496 7.34 -2.09 -5.88
N LEU A 497 7.27 -1.80 -7.17
CA LEU A 497 7.52 -2.78 -8.23
C LEU A 497 8.91 -3.42 -8.08
N ASP A 498 9.01 -4.73 -8.31
CA ASP A 498 10.22 -5.53 -8.11
C ASP A 498 10.78 -5.53 -6.68
N HIS A 499 10.05 -4.98 -5.70
CA HIS A 499 10.34 -5.15 -4.28
C HIS A 499 9.31 -6.10 -3.65
N PHE A 500 9.74 -7.35 -3.45
CA PHE A 500 8.88 -8.41 -2.96
C PHE A 500 9.07 -8.63 -1.46
N VAL A 501 7.95 -8.67 -0.75
CA VAL A 501 7.87 -9.22 0.60
C VAL A 501 7.34 -10.64 0.48
N CYS A 502 8.02 -11.61 1.07
CA CYS A 502 7.63 -13.03 0.97
C CYS A 502 7.01 -13.54 2.28
N ASP A 503 6.07 -14.47 2.17
CA ASP A 503 5.55 -15.21 3.30
C ASP A 503 6.55 -16.30 3.77
N GLU A 504 6.17 -17.03 4.82
CA GLU A 504 6.96 -18.13 5.39
C GLU A 504 7.29 -19.26 4.38
N ASN A 505 6.56 -19.33 3.26
CA ASN A 505 6.79 -20.32 2.19
C ASN A 505 7.60 -19.73 1.02
N GLY A 506 8.15 -18.51 1.17
CA GLY A 506 8.86 -17.81 0.10
C GLY A 506 7.96 -17.26 -1.00
N SER A 507 6.63 -17.27 -0.81
CA SER A 507 5.70 -16.77 -1.81
C SER A 507 5.50 -15.26 -1.68
N PRO A 508 5.50 -14.49 -2.79
CA PRO A 508 5.36 -13.04 -2.74
C PRO A 508 3.97 -12.65 -2.20
N VAL A 509 3.99 -11.85 -1.14
CA VAL A 509 2.82 -11.23 -0.53
C VAL A 509 2.37 -10.05 -1.36
N ARG A 510 1.06 -9.97 -1.58
CA ARG A 510 0.46 -8.81 -2.25
C ARG A 510 0.43 -7.61 -1.30
N ILE A 511 1.11 -6.54 -1.71
CA ILE A 511 1.05 -5.24 -1.03
C ILE A 511 -0.03 -4.37 -1.69
N ASN A 512 -0.95 -3.87 -0.88
CA ASN A 512 -2.01 -2.94 -1.27
C ASN A 512 -2.37 -2.05 -0.07
N ALA A 513 -3.20 -1.04 -0.28
CA ALA A 513 -3.61 -0.11 0.78
C ALA A 513 -4.17 -0.81 2.03
N SER A 514 -4.98 -1.85 1.87
CA SER A 514 -5.55 -2.58 3.01
C SER A 514 -4.50 -3.41 3.75
N SER A 515 -3.55 -4.02 3.04
CA SER A 515 -2.50 -4.83 3.67
C SER A 515 -1.47 -3.96 4.38
N LEU A 516 -1.14 -2.78 3.84
CA LEU A 516 -0.30 -1.77 4.49
C LEU A 516 -0.93 -1.27 5.79
N ARG A 517 -2.23 -0.96 5.78
CA ARG A 517 -2.95 -0.54 6.99
C ARG A 517 -2.92 -1.60 8.08
N HIS A 518 -3.08 -2.87 7.70
CA HIS A 518 -2.93 -3.99 8.63
C HIS A 518 -1.47 -4.17 9.10
N GLY A 519 -0.50 -3.95 8.21
CA GLY A 519 0.92 -3.91 8.55
C GLY A 519 1.23 -2.84 9.59
N PHE A 520 0.69 -1.64 9.44
CA PHE A 520 0.81 -0.57 10.43
C PHE A 520 0.15 -0.93 11.77
N ALA A 521 -1.07 -1.48 11.75
CA ALA A 521 -1.73 -1.97 12.96
C ALA A 521 -0.88 -3.03 13.69
N GLY A 522 -0.30 -3.97 12.95
CA GLY A 522 0.60 -4.99 13.48
C GLY A 522 1.91 -4.42 14.01
N TYR A 523 2.45 -3.38 13.36
CA TYR A 523 3.63 -2.64 13.83
C TYR A 523 3.34 -1.99 15.18
N LEU A 524 2.25 -1.23 15.32
CA LEU A 524 1.85 -0.63 16.60
C LEU A 524 1.67 -1.68 17.70
N HIS A 525 0.98 -2.78 17.39
CA HIS A 525 0.79 -3.87 18.34
C HIS A 525 2.12 -4.51 18.77
N SER A 526 3.05 -4.71 17.85
CA SER A 526 4.38 -5.26 18.17
C SER A 526 5.24 -4.33 19.03
N HIS A 527 4.93 -3.04 19.07
CA HIS A 527 5.56 -2.03 19.92
C HIS A 527 4.80 -1.79 21.23
N GLY A 528 3.86 -2.68 21.57
CA GLY A 528 3.17 -2.67 22.86
C GLY A 528 2.01 -1.68 22.98
N ILE A 529 1.49 -1.16 21.86
CA ILE A 529 0.27 -0.36 21.89
C ILE A 529 -0.94 -1.27 22.09
N ALA A 530 -1.82 -0.89 23.02
CA ALA A 530 -3.01 -1.65 23.35
C ALA A 530 -3.97 -1.73 22.15
N THR A 531 -4.69 -2.85 22.02
CA THR A 531 -5.55 -3.10 20.84
C THR A 531 -6.69 -2.09 20.75
N GLU A 532 -7.15 -1.58 21.89
CA GLU A 532 -8.18 -0.56 22.02
C GLU A 532 -7.73 0.76 21.41
N ILE A 533 -6.49 1.19 21.75
CA ILE A 533 -5.88 2.41 21.22
C ILE A 533 -5.67 2.29 19.70
N ILE A 534 -5.18 1.12 19.24
CA ILE A 534 -5.05 0.83 17.80
C ILE A 534 -6.43 0.84 17.12
N GLY A 535 -7.44 0.26 17.75
CA GLY A 535 -8.81 0.22 17.24
C GLY A 535 -9.40 1.61 17.04
N GLN A 536 -9.20 2.50 18.02
CA GLN A 536 -9.64 3.88 17.95
C GLN A 536 -8.85 4.68 16.92
N ALA A 537 -7.52 4.59 16.90
CA ALA A 537 -6.69 5.27 15.90
C ALA A 537 -6.96 4.83 14.46
N LEU A 538 -7.48 3.61 14.27
CA LEU A 538 -7.89 3.08 12.97
C LEU A 538 -9.40 3.17 12.73
N HIS A 539 -10.13 3.91 13.57
CA HIS A 539 -11.55 4.21 13.41
C HIS A 539 -12.35 2.92 13.15
N GLN A 540 -12.20 1.91 14.02
CA GLN A 540 -12.86 0.61 13.88
C GLN A 540 -14.24 0.61 14.56
N ARG A 541 -15.29 0.25 13.82
CA ARG A 541 -16.70 0.30 14.26
C ARG A 541 -17.06 -0.61 15.44
N TYR A 542 -16.41 -1.77 15.58
CA TYR A 542 -16.80 -2.80 16.54
C TYR A 542 -15.68 -3.06 17.54
N TYR A 543 -15.66 -2.26 18.60
CA TYR A 543 -14.88 -2.48 19.82
C TYR A 543 -15.74 -3.18 20.89
N GLU A 544 -16.72 -4.02 20.51
CA GLU A 544 -17.69 -4.64 21.44
C GLU A 544 -17.05 -5.41 22.61
N VAL A 545 -15.75 -5.72 22.56
CA VAL A 545 -15.00 -6.32 23.67
C VAL A 545 -14.61 -5.29 24.75
N THR A 546 -14.71 -3.99 24.50
CA THR A 546 -14.26 -2.90 25.40
C THR A 546 -15.29 -1.79 25.63
N SER A 547 -16.58 -2.02 25.35
CA SER A 547 -17.66 -1.11 25.79
C SER A 547 -17.68 -0.86 27.30
N HIS A 548 -16.95 -1.68 28.09
CA HIS A 548 -16.83 -1.54 29.55
C HIS A 548 -15.76 -0.52 30.00
N TYR A 549 -14.87 -0.02 29.12
CA TYR A 549 -13.78 0.90 29.50
C TYR A 549 -13.95 2.36 29.06
N GLY A 550 -15.04 2.72 28.37
CA GLY A 550 -15.29 4.09 27.92
C GLY A 550 -14.42 4.50 26.71
N HIS A 551 -14.85 5.55 26.01
CA HIS A 551 -14.13 6.15 24.89
C HIS A 551 -12.83 6.79 25.42
N ILE A 552 -11.66 6.38 24.92
CA ILE A 552 -10.40 7.02 25.28
C ILE A 552 -10.39 8.41 24.62
N PRO A 553 -10.05 9.52 25.29
CA PRO A 553 -9.92 10.82 24.62
C PRO A 553 -8.93 10.77 23.45
N ASP A 554 -9.21 11.46 22.34
CA ASP A 554 -8.37 11.40 21.13
C ASP A 554 -6.92 11.83 21.38
N ASP A 555 -6.70 12.77 22.31
CA ASP A 555 -5.36 13.24 22.68
C ASP A 555 -4.53 12.14 23.36
N ASN A 556 -5.17 11.26 24.14
CA ASN A 556 -4.51 10.11 24.74
C ASN A 556 -4.15 9.05 23.69
N VAL A 557 -4.96 8.89 22.63
CA VAL A 557 -4.61 8.02 21.50
C VAL A 557 -3.40 8.56 20.75
N HIS A 558 -3.37 9.87 20.53
CA HIS A 558 -2.27 10.56 19.88
C HIS A 558 -0.95 10.42 20.67
N GLU A 559 -1.00 10.63 22.00
CA GLU A 559 0.16 10.49 22.90
C GLU A 559 0.87 9.13 22.77
N HIS A 560 0.09 8.06 22.54
CA HIS A 560 0.63 6.70 22.41
C HIS A 560 1.20 6.37 21.03
N ILE A 561 0.70 6.99 19.97
CA ILE A 561 1.06 6.65 18.58
C ILE A 561 2.15 7.57 18.04
N THR A 562 2.07 8.86 18.35
CA THR A 562 2.98 9.91 17.83
C THR A 562 4.46 9.60 18.02
N PRO A 563 4.92 9.11 19.19
CA PRO A 563 6.33 8.78 19.35
C PRO A 563 6.79 7.67 18.39
N LEU A 564 5.95 6.66 18.13
CA LEU A 564 6.31 5.52 17.29
C LEU A 564 6.32 5.85 15.80
N THR A 565 5.41 6.70 15.36
CA THR A 565 5.33 7.20 13.98
C THR A 565 6.41 8.23 13.70
N HIS A 566 6.76 9.07 14.68
CA HIS A 566 7.94 9.94 14.60
C HIS A 566 9.23 9.12 14.47
N ASP A 567 9.44 8.14 15.36
CA ASP A 567 10.56 7.20 15.30
C ASP A 567 10.66 6.49 13.93
N LEU A 568 9.51 6.07 13.39
CA LEU A 568 9.43 5.44 12.08
C LEU A 568 9.81 6.41 10.94
N GLY A 569 9.40 7.68 11.03
CA GLY A 569 9.79 8.72 10.10
C GLY A 569 11.29 8.99 10.11
N GLU A 570 11.88 9.13 11.29
CA GLU A 570 13.34 9.32 11.45
C GLU A 570 14.13 8.14 10.88
N LEU A 571 13.68 6.90 11.12
CA LEU A 571 14.27 5.70 10.53
C LEU A 571 14.31 5.77 9.01
N VAL A 572 13.18 6.15 8.41
CA VAL A 572 13.04 6.26 6.95
C VAL A 572 13.98 7.31 6.38
N ASP A 573 14.10 8.46 7.03
CA ASP A 573 15.02 9.52 6.60
C ASP A 573 16.49 9.12 6.75
N LEU A 574 16.85 8.41 7.82
CA LEU A 574 18.21 7.92 8.04
C LEU A 574 18.62 6.86 7.03
N GLU A 575 17.75 5.91 6.72
CA GLU A 575 18.03 4.90 5.69
C GLU A 575 18.22 5.56 4.31
N ASN A 576 17.40 6.55 3.96
CA ASN A 576 17.56 7.30 2.72
C ASN A 576 18.89 8.06 2.65
N ARG A 577 19.35 8.65 3.76
CA ARG A 577 20.63 9.40 3.82
C ARG A 577 21.87 8.51 3.79
N THR A 578 21.79 7.29 4.32
CA THR A 578 22.97 6.41 4.54
C THR A 578 23.17 5.34 3.46
N ASN A 579 22.53 5.53 2.30
CA ASN A 579 22.23 4.50 1.31
C ASN A 579 23.45 3.79 0.66
N ASN A 580 24.10 2.91 1.41
CA ASN A 580 25.07 1.93 0.93
C ASN A 580 24.65 0.47 1.19
N ASN A 581 23.57 0.21 1.96
CA ASN A 581 23.25 -1.12 2.52
C ASN A 581 21.79 -1.57 2.41
N ILE A 582 20.94 -0.98 1.56
CA ILE A 582 19.72 -1.68 1.15
C ILE A 582 20.20 -2.87 0.31
N ILE A 583 20.12 -4.08 0.88
CA ILE A 583 20.60 -5.31 0.24
C ILE A 583 19.59 -5.62 -0.87
N PHE A 584 19.94 -5.27 -2.10
CA PHE A 584 19.17 -5.64 -3.28
C PHE A 584 19.29 -7.14 -3.50
N ARG A 585 18.14 -7.83 -3.56
CA ARG A 585 18.09 -9.29 -3.72
C ARG A 585 18.09 -9.63 -5.20
N ASP A 586 19.06 -10.43 -5.61
CA ASP A 586 19.12 -11.01 -6.95
C ASP A 586 17.97 -12.01 -7.16
N ASP A 587 17.46 -12.13 -8.40
CA ASP A 587 16.34 -12.99 -8.81
C ASP A 587 16.55 -14.48 -8.45
N ASN A 588 17.82 -14.88 -8.28
CA ASN A 588 18.21 -16.25 -7.92
C ASN A 588 18.28 -16.52 -6.41
N GLN A 589 18.00 -15.53 -5.54
CA GLN A 589 18.11 -15.63 -4.08
C GLN A 589 16.78 -15.43 -3.33
N ILE A 590 15.66 -15.86 -3.91
CA ILE A 590 14.33 -15.86 -3.27
C ILE A 590 14.33 -16.65 -1.93
N SER A 591 15.36 -17.47 -1.65
CA SER A 591 15.49 -18.27 -0.43
C SER A 591 15.94 -17.52 0.84
N ASP A 592 16.53 -16.33 0.77
CA ASP A 592 17.06 -15.59 1.94
C ASP A 592 16.24 -14.33 2.25
N CYS A 593 14.94 -14.51 2.50
CA CYS A 593 14.03 -13.44 2.88
C CYS A 593 14.02 -13.15 4.38
N ALA A 594 15.08 -12.54 4.93
CA ALA A 594 15.04 -11.98 6.29
C ALA A 594 16.08 -10.85 6.51
N SER A 595 15.78 -9.62 6.05
CA SER A 595 16.35 -8.41 6.65
C SER A 595 15.79 -8.28 8.08
N LYS A 596 16.65 -8.30 9.10
CA LYS A 596 16.22 -8.14 10.49
C LYS A 596 15.86 -6.67 10.77
N PRO A 597 14.72 -6.37 11.39
CA PRO A 597 14.31 -5.00 11.69
C PRO A 597 15.28 -4.34 12.67
N PHE A 598 15.48 -3.03 12.52
CA PHE A 598 16.21 -2.21 13.48
C PHE A 598 15.44 -2.10 14.80
N ILE A 599 16.19 -2.02 15.90
CA ILE A 599 15.67 -1.84 17.25
C ILE A 599 16.21 -0.54 17.79
N ARG A 600 15.35 0.23 18.46
CA ARG A 600 15.70 1.48 19.11
C ARG A 600 16.73 1.23 20.21
N VAL A 601 17.81 1.99 20.20
CA VAL A 601 18.84 2.02 21.25
C VAL A 601 19.14 3.48 21.61
N THR A 602 19.89 3.72 22.69
CA THR A 602 20.25 5.09 23.09
C THR A 602 21.05 5.77 21.97
N GLY A 603 20.59 6.95 21.54
CA GLY A 603 21.24 7.76 20.50
C GLY A 603 21.12 7.20 19.07
N GLY A 604 20.36 6.13 18.83
CA GLY A 604 20.37 5.47 17.52
C GLY A 604 19.48 4.23 17.37
N TRP A 605 19.81 3.46 16.34
CA TRP A 605 19.14 2.22 15.92
C TRP A 605 20.13 1.07 15.75
N CYS A 606 19.73 -0.17 16.04
CA CYS A 606 20.60 -1.35 15.99
C CYS A 606 19.93 -2.56 15.30
N LYS A 607 20.64 -3.28 14.42
CA LYS A 607 20.12 -4.49 13.74
C LYS A 607 20.11 -5.79 14.59
N LYS A 608 20.61 -5.79 15.85
CA LYS A 608 20.73 -7.01 16.69
C LYS A 608 19.59 -7.12 17.73
N LYS A 609 18.86 -8.25 17.70
CA LYS A 609 17.65 -8.50 18.51
C LYS A 609 17.86 -8.68 20.02
N THR A 610 18.92 -9.37 20.44
CA THR A 610 19.28 -9.63 21.85
C THR A 610 20.71 -10.20 21.93
N GLY A 611 21.35 -10.14 23.10
CA GLY A 611 22.67 -10.77 23.35
C GLY A 611 23.88 -9.99 22.82
N CYS A 612 23.73 -8.70 22.54
CA CYS A 612 24.84 -7.87 22.10
C CYS A 612 25.79 -7.58 23.27
N GLN A 613 26.93 -8.27 23.33
CA GLN A 613 28.02 -7.98 24.28
C GLN A 613 28.66 -6.59 24.06
N TRP A 614 28.28 -5.90 22.98
CA TRP A 614 28.82 -4.61 22.53
C TRP A 614 27.95 -3.41 22.93
N LEU A 615 26.99 -3.54 23.87
CA LEU A 615 26.11 -2.45 24.30
C LEU A 615 26.87 -1.16 24.71
N GLU A 616 28.14 -1.28 25.11
CA GLU A 616 29.00 -0.15 25.50
C GLU A 616 29.95 0.34 24.39
N LYS A 617 30.05 -0.39 23.27
CA LYS A 617 30.89 -0.09 22.09
C LYS A 617 30.08 0.06 20.79
N CYS A 618 28.78 0.34 20.89
CA CYS A 618 27.87 0.62 19.77
C CYS A 618 28.38 1.62 18.71
N PRO A 619 29.13 2.69 19.03
CA PRO A 619 29.48 3.73 18.05
C PRO A 619 30.33 3.23 16.89
N SER A 620 31.17 2.22 17.14
CA SER A 620 32.00 1.58 16.12
C SER A 620 31.38 0.29 15.59
N CYS A 621 30.15 -0.03 16.00
CA CYS A 621 29.46 -1.23 15.58
C CYS A 621 28.86 -1.00 14.18
N PRO A 622 29.20 -1.84 13.18
CA PRO A 622 28.63 -1.71 11.83
C PRO A 622 27.10 -1.92 11.81
N ASN A 623 26.53 -2.47 12.89
CA ASN A 623 25.09 -2.68 13.06
C ASN A 623 24.36 -1.51 13.74
N TYR A 624 25.09 -0.50 14.23
CA TYR A 624 24.53 0.70 14.87
C TYR A 624 24.40 1.83 13.85
N ARG A 625 23.33 2.62 13.97
CA ARG A 625 23.06 3.82 13.16
C ARG A 625 22.68 4.95 14.10
N PHE A 626 23.49 6.00 14.15
CA PHE A 626 23.28 7.14 15.03
C PHE A 626 22.20 8.09 14.49
N VAL A 627 21.41 8.68 15.39
CA VAL A 627 20.40 9.70 15.06
C VAL A 627 20.82 11.04 15.69
N PRO A 628 21.21 12.06 14.89
CA PRO A 628 21.66 13.36 15.42
C PRO A 628 20.72 14.04 16.40
N ASN A 629 19.42 14.02 16.12
CA ASN A 629 18.41 14.67 16.97
C ASN A 629 18.20 13.98 18.32
N ARG A 630 18.87 12.85 18.57
CA ARG A 630 18.77 12.06 19.81
C ARG A 630 20.09 12.05 20.58
N ILE A 631 20.95 13.04 20.32
CA ILE A 631 22.17 13.28 21.09
C ILE A 631 21.87 13.53 22.57
N ASP A 632 20.74 14.18 22.87
CA ASP A 632 20.31 14.46 24.24
C ASP A 632 20.05 13.16 25.02
N GLU A 633 19.55 12.09 24.40
CA GLU A 633 19.40 10.80 25.07
C GLU A 633 20.75 10.20 25.48
N VAL A 634 21.78 10.43 24.67
CA VAL A 634 23.15 10.03 25.02
C VAL A 634 23.63 10.89 26.18
N ALA A 635 23.48 12.21 26.07
CA ALA A 635 23.88 13.16 27.09
C ALA A 635 23.22 12.86 28.44
N ASP A 636 21.91 12.58 28.46
CA ASP A 636 21.13 12.20 29.63
C ASP A 636 21.59 10.88 30.23
N ARG A 637 21.89 9.88 29.39
CA ARG A 637 22.38 8.59 29.87
C ARG A 637 23.78 8.71 30.43
N VAL A 638 24.66 9.50 29.82
CA VAL A 638 26.01 9.83 30.34
C VAL A 638 25.88 10.60 31.64
N GLY A 639 25.07 11.64 31.69
CA GLY A 639 24.80 12.45 32.88
C GLY A 639 24.24 11.61 34.03
N SER A 640 23.34 10.67 33.75
CA SER A 640 22.81 9.73 34.75
C SER A 640 23.88 8.76 35.26
N CYS A 641 24.76 8.26 34.39
CA CYS A 641 25.90 7.43 34.81
C CYS A 641 26.90 8.21 35.68
N VAL A 642 27.19 9.47 35.31
CA VAL A 642 28.08 10.36 36.06
C VAL A 642 27.47 10.70 37.43
N LYS A 643 26.18 11.07 37.49
CA LYS A 643 25.48 11.29 38.77
C LYS A 643 25.48 10.05 39.65
N ALA A 644 25.27 8.87 39.08
CA ALA A 644 25.36 7.61 39.82
C ALA A 644 26.79 7.36 40.35
N ALA A 645 27.82 7.70 39.58
CA ALA A 645 29.22 7.58 40.00
C ALA A 645 29.55 8.55 41.14
N ILE A 646 29.13 9.82 41.02
CA ILE A 646 29.31 10.86 42.05
C ILE A 646 28.60 10.45 43.35
N ASN A 647 27.34 9.98 43.27
CA ASN A 647 26.60 9.52 44.43
C ASN A 647 27.23 8.29 45.10
N CYS A 648 27.95 7.44 44.35
CA CYS A 648 28.69 6.31 44.93
C CYS A 648 29.98 6.79 45.61
N THR A 649 30.69 7.78 45.06
CA THR A 649 31.89 8.36 45.67
C THR A 649 31.56 9.12 46.95
N ASP A 650 30.48 9.90 46.97
CA ASP A 650 30.06 10.66 48.16
C ASP A 650 29.62 9.74 49.31
N ASN A 651 29.06 8.56 48.98
CA ASN A 651 28.68 7.55 49.96
C ASN A 651 29.80 6.56 50.32
N LYS A 652 31.05 6.79 49.88
CA LYS A 652 32.19 5.87 50.04
C LYS A 652 31.91 4.43 49.59
N MET A 653 31.04 4.25 48.59
CA MET A 653 30.73 2.93 48.02
C MET A 653 31.76 2.59 46.93
N TYR A 654 32.37 1.41 47.05
CA TYR A 654 33.33 0.90 46.08
C TYR A 654 32.64 0.51 44.77
N LEU A 655 32.98 1.18 43.66
CA LEU A 655 32.54 0.79 42.32
C LEU A 655 33.50 -0.24 41.71
N ASP A 656 32.95 -1.29 41.07
CA ASP A 656 33.72 -2.27 40.28
C ASP A 656 34.45 -1.54 39.13
N ALA A 657 35.70 -1.91 38.85
CA ALA A 657 36.50 -1.39 37.75
C ALA A 657 35.77 -1.45 36.39
N ARG A 658 34.92 -2.47 36.18
CA ARG A 658 34.08 -2.60 34.98
C ARG A 658 33.05 -1.48 34.84
N TYR A 659 32.58 -0.92 35.96
CA TYR A 659 31.64 0.20 35.94
C TYR A 659 32.34 1.50 35.52
N TRP A 660 33.58 1.72 35.97
CA TRP A 660 34.42 2.84 35.53
C TRP A 660 34.84 2.72 34.07
N GLU A 661 35.18 1.51 33.61
CA GLU A 661 35.47 1.23 32.20
C GLU A 661 34.25 1.54 31.30
N SER A 662 33.05 1.20 31.77
CA SER A 662 31.78 1.56 31.10
C SER A 662 31.59 3.08 30.99
N ILE A 663 31.89 3.84 32.05
CA ILE A 663 31.81 5.31 32.04
C ILE A 663 32.86 5.91 31.09
N ALA A 664 34.10 5.44 31.16
CA ALA A 664 35.19 5.91 30.30
C ALA A 664 34.91 5.64 28.81
N ASN A 665 34.39 4.45 28.47
CA ASN A 665 33.99 4.12 27.10
C ASN A 665 32.85 5.02 26.59
N LYS A 666 31.87 5.35 27.44
CA LYS A 666 30.77 6.26 27.10
C LYS A 666 31.22 7.72 27.00
N TRP A 667 32.21 8.14 27.79
CA TRP A 667 32.81 9.47 27.68
C TRP A 667 33.63 9.61 26.39
N SER A 668 34.45 8.58 26.08
CA SER A 668 35.18 8.48 24.80
C SER A 668 34.23 8.52 23.59
N PHE A 669 33.01 7.94 23.70
CA PHE A 669 31.99 8.08 22.66
C PHE A 669 31.60 9.53 22.39
N VAL A 670 31.28 10.28 23.44
CA VAL A 670 30.85 11.68 23.29
C VAL A 670 31.96 12.52 22.71
N GLN A 671 33.20 12.33 23.18
CA GLN A 671 34.37 13.04 22.68
C GLN A 671 34.63 12.73 21.19
N LYS A 672 34.69 11.44 20.82
CA LYS A 672 34.92 11.02 19.43
C LYS A 672 33.81 11.47 18.49
N PHE A 673 32.56 11.51 18.96
CA PHE A 673 31.44 12.03 18.19
C PHE A 673 31.56 13.53 17.91
N CYS A 674 31.90 14.32 18.94
CA CYS A 674 32.13 15.76 18.81
C CYS A 674 33.33 16.08 17.90
N GLU A 675 34.40 15.27 17.96
CA GLU A 675 35.64 15.51 17.21
C GLU A 675 35.59 15.00 15.76
N GLU A 676 34.97 13.84 15.50
CA GLU A 676 35.05 13.19 14.18
C GLU A 676 33.74 13.25 13.37
N VAL A 677 32.58 13.23 14.02
CA VAL A 677 31.28 13.03 13.34
C VAL A 677 30.51 14.34 13.15
N ALA A 678 30.51 15.20 14.18
CA ALA A 678 29.84 16.50 14.13
C ALA A 678 30.32 17.43 13.00
N PRO A 679 31.64 17.51 12.69
CA PRO A 679 32.12 18.35 11.59
C PRO A 679 31.69 17.84 10.21
N VAL A 680 31.62 16.51 10.02
CA VAL A 680 31.21 15.88 8.76
C VAL A 680 29.72 16.09 8.48
N LEU A 681 28.91 16.17 9.53
CA LEU A 681 27.47 16.40 9.45
C LEU A 681 27.07 17.88 9.55
N GLN A 682 28.04 18.81 9.66
CA GLN A 682 27.82 20.25 9.85
C GLN A 682 26.90 20.58 11.03
N LEU A 683 27.00 19.81 12.12
CA LEU A 683 26.18 20.02 13.31
C LEU A 683 26.88 21.02 14.25
N GLU A 684 26.23 22.14 14.54
CA GLU A 684 26.64 23.03 15.65
C GLU A 684 26.19 22.42 16.98
N ILE A 685 27.11 21.74 17.66
CA ILE A 685 26.86 21.19 18.99
C ILE A 685 27.37 22.18 20.02
N SER A 686 26.47 22.71 20.86
CA SER A 686 26.89 23.45 22.05
C SER A 686 27.67 22.52 22.98
N THR A 687 28.95 22.80 23.22
CA THR A 687 29.80 22.04 24.16
C THR A 687 29.57 22.46 25.61
N GLU A 688 28.70 23.43 25.87
CA GLU A 688 28.42 23.98 27.20
C GLU A 688 27.90 22.93 28.22
N PRO A 689 27.05 21.94 27.85
CA PRO A 689 26.69 20.83 28.73
C PRO A 689 27.86 19.89 29.03
N LEU A 690 28.81 19.75 28.10
CA LEU A 690 29.98 18.88 28.23
C LEU A 690 31.08 19.52 29.10
N GLN A 691 31.21 20.85 29.05
CA GLN A 691 32.14 21.60 29.90
C GLN A 691 31.77 21.53 31.40
N LYS A 692 30.51 21.24 31.73
CA LYS A 692 30.04 21.04 33.12
C LYS A 692 30.37 19.66 33.69
N ILE A 693 30.84 18.72 32.87
CA ILE A 693 31.21 17.37 33.30
C ILE A 693 32.75 17.30 33.32
N LEU A 694 33.34 17.06 34.49
CA LEU A 694 34.80 16.98 34.65
C LEU A 694 35.37 15.80 33.85
N PRO A 695 36.44 15.99 33.05
CA PRO A 695 37.08 14.89 32.35
C PRO A 695 37.68 13.88 33.35
N PRO A 696 37.66 12.56 33.05
CA PRO A 696 38.18 11.52 33.93
C PRO A 696 39.63 11.75 34.38
N GLU A 697 40.41 12.41 33.52
CA GLU A 697 41.83 12.74 33.71
C GLU A 697 42.09 13.70 34.89
N LYS A 698 41.05 14.41 35.38
CA LYS A 698 41.15 15.28 36.57
C LYS A 698 40.84 14.54 37.88
N PHE A 699 40.45 13.26 37.84
CA PHE A 699 40.33 12.44 39.05
C PHE A 699 41.68 11.78 39.33
N ASN A 700 42.38 12.23 40.38
CA ASN A 700 43.58 11.56 40.90
C ASN A 700 43.18 10.25 41.59
N ALA A 701 43.02 9.19 40.80
CA ALA A 701 42.68 7.88 41.33
C ALA A 701 43.96 7.08 41.62
N GLN A 702 44.21 6.73 42.90
CA GLN A 702 45.24 5.75 43.26
C GLN A 702 44.59 4.39 43.48
N VAL A 703 45.17 3.37 42.85
CA VAL A 703 44.80 1.97 43.11
C VAL A 703 45.45 1.56 44.42
N ILE A 704 44.63 1.18 45.41
CA ILE A 704 45.11 0.71 46.71
C ILE A 704 44.41 -0.61 47.01
N GLU A 705 45.21 -1.68 47.13
CA GLU A 705 44.72 -2.97 47.59
C GLU A 705 44.80 -3.07 49.11
N PHE A 706 43.81 -3.73 49.68
CA PHE A 706 43.75 -4.08 51.09
C PHE A 706 43.60 -5.59 51.21
N ASP A 707 44.26 -6.18 52.20
CA ASP A 707 44.01 -7.57 52.55
C ASP A 707 42.60 -7.75 53.15
N LYS A 708 42.25 -9.00 53.46
CA LYS A 708 40.94 -9.38 54.01
C LYS A 708 40.64 -8.73 55.37
N ASP A 709 41.66 -8.19 56.03
CA ASP A 709 41.60 -7.54 57.33
C ASP A 709 41.72 -5.99 57.22
N GLY A 710 41.74 -5.45 56.00
CA GLY A 710 41.73 -4.01 55.74
C GLY A 710 43.10 -3.32 55.79
N LYS A 711 44.21 -4.06 55.70
CA LYS A 711 45.57 -3.50 55.69
C LYS A 711 46.11 -3.30 54.27
N LYS A 712 46.68 -2.12 53.99
CA LYS A 712 47.17 -1.74 52.66
C LYS A 712 48.31 -2.65 52.21
N LEU A 713 48.13 -3.36 51.11
CA LEU A 713 49.16 -4.19 50.47
C LEU A 713 49.92 -3.35 49.43
N ASN A 714 51.25 -3.44 49.45
CA ASN A 714 52.07 -2.97 48.33
C ASN A 714 52.36 -4.18 47.44
N VAL A 715 52.04 -4.06 46.14
CA VAL A 715 52.69 -4.67 44.95
C VAL A 715 51.67 -5.31 43.97
N GLY A 716 51.85 -5.02 42.66
CA GLY A 716 51.78 -6.06 41.62
C GLY A 716 50.47 -6.33 40.89
N ASN A 717 50.05 -5.37 40.06
CA ASN A 717 49.19 -5.42 38.85
C ASN A 717 47.95 -6.33 38.66
N ASP A 718 47.62 -7.33 39.45
CA ASP A 718 46.50 -8.24 39.13
C ASP A 718 45.41 -8.29 40.22
N ASN A 719 44.30 -7.57 39.93
CA ASN A 719 43.01 -7.44 40.65
C ASN A 719 42.75 -6.15 41.46
N LYS A 720 42.59 -5.03 40.75
CA LYS A 720 42.56 -3.67 41.29
C LYS A 720 41.18 -3.21 41.80
N LYS A 721 41.12 -2.70 43.04
CA LYS A 721 40.10 -1.75 43.52
C LYS A 721 40.70 -0.34 43.59
N ILE A 722 39.92 0.66 43.18
CA ILE A 722 40.38 2.05 43.05
C ILE A 722 39.76 2.92 44.15
N GLN A 723 40.57 3.74 44.84
CA GLN A 723 40.10 4.73 45.79
C GLN A 723 40.49 6.13 45.30
N ILE A 724 39.55 7.08 45.39
CA ILE A 724 39.80 8.50 45.09
C ILE A 724 40.17 9.19 46.40
N LEU A 725 41.26 9.95 46.41
CA LEU A 725 41.62 10.88 47.49
C LEU A 725 41.24 12.31 47.03
N ASP A 726 40.78 13.12 47.97
CA ASP A 726 40.18 14.46 47.78
C ASP A 726 40.86 15.34 46.72
#